data_AF-A0A7V3DHK7-F1
#
_entry.id   AF-A0A7V3DHK7-F1
#
_cell.length_a   1.000
_cell.length_b   1.000
_cell.length_c   1.000
_cell.angle_alpha   90.00
_cell.angle_beta   90.00
_cell.angle_gamma   90.00
#
_symmetry.space_group_name_H-M   'P 1'
#
loop_
_entity.id
_entity.type
_entity.pdbx_description
1 polymer ?
#
loop_
_entity_poly.entity_id
_entity_poly.type
_entity_poly.pdbx_seq_one_letter_code
_entity_poly.pdbx_strand_id
1 'polypeptide(L)'
;MRHILVIAIVSAGYAAVAAPILNESPAAENEWGYRPDSQTLNINPPGFVWRPCKDAADYRLQVARDKRFREIAYEAQDVPWSAHCPAQPFAPGRHYWRYAARGKDGEWSEWSKARAFDIAKDAAACPQPTRGELAERMPKEHPRLFFRPEDVPRFRELAEGALAKNWEQLLAAAGALLTSPPDLSEPPKYPPEVSRINTPGQWRKIWWGNHDRSMAAGEAAATLAFAYRIGGDEKYGKAARDLLMGMAAWDPQGATEYEYNDEAAMPILYLASRAYTWAYPLLSEADRAAIVEMMRIRGAQAFKHLQRGQHLWKPYNSHSNRAWHFLGELAIAFYDTIPEAPAWLDYAMTIFYTVYPAWGGDDGGWHEGAAYWNSYTSRFMYWVYVVRAAFGIDVFERPFYERIGDYALYIAPPGSKTGGFGDLALSTTSNSLAPLVAVLAQGAGNPHWKWYADACGHAFGGGYLDFIYAANAPDLSGKPPSDMPASACFHDAGIAALNTSLLDARDNIALHFKSSPFGRQSHGYNSNNAFLLHMGGERVFISSGTRDLHGSKHHTQWMWETFADNAILVDGKGQIKHSPKAQGRIVAFETSPTVDIVVGEAGRSYENLDRWTRRIVFLKPHAILIHDMLDAPNPATFQWRLHAIAPFAVEGQNVRCETKTGTVDVQFLQPAALTLTQSDQFDIPPGDWVKMNWKEWHLTADATDRVRHREFLVLMTLNDAPVTASAKPGKPATLDLSTPGGEVHADFRADRFTVNAPGFRKTINRDSAVKIGFYVLSSGRRGPCGRNGQENQSPFG
;
A
#
# COMPACT_ATOMS: atom_id res chain seq x y z
N MET A 1 78.40 -32.10 -18.93
CA MET A 1 78.42 -31.33 -17.67
C MET A 1 78.59 -29.86 -17.97
N ARG A 2 77.50 -29.08 -17.81
CA ARG A 2 77.49 -27.63 -17.53
C ARG A 2 76.01 -27.25 -17.36
N HIS A 3 75.60 -27.09 -16.11
CA HIS A 3 74.28 -26.60 -15.74
C HIS A 3 74.22 -25.10 -16.03
N ILE A 4 73.25 -24.67 -16.83
CA ILE A 4 72.85 -23.26 -16.95
C ILE A 4 71.56 -23.13 -16.15
N LEU A 5 71.66 -22.40 -15.04
CA LEU A 5 70.55 -22.03 -14.18
C LEU A 5 69.80 -20.86 -14.85
N VAL A 6 68.59 -21.12 -15.36
CA VAL A 6 67.68 -20.08 -15.83
C VAL A 6 66.88 -19.59 -14.62
N ILE A 7 67.16 -18.36 -14.17
CA ILE A 7 66.36 -17.66 -13.16
C ILE A 7 65.10 -17.15 -13.85
N ALA A 8 63.97 -17.78 -13.58
CA ALA A 8 62.65 -17.28 -13.97
C ALA A 8 62.23 -16.19 -12.98
N ILE A 9 62.20 -14.93 -13.43
CA ILE A 9 61.57 -13.83 -12.70
C ILE A 9 60.06 -14.00 -12.83
N VAL A 10 59.42 -14.47 -11.77
CA VAL A 10 57.95 -14.47 -11.65
C VAL A 10 57.52 -13.06 -11.26
N SER A 11 57.20 -12.25 -12.26
CA SER A 11 56.51 -10.97 -12.06
C SER A 11 55.08 -11.29 -11.61
N ALA A 12 54.83 -11.23 -10.29
CA ALA A 12 53.48 -11.21 -9.74
C ALA A 12 52.82 -9.90 -10.17
N GLY A 13 52.09 -9.93 -11.29
CA GLY A 13 51.23 -8.82 -11.69
C GLY A 13 50.14 -8.66 -10.63
N TYR A 14 50.26 -7.63 -9.79
CA TYR A 14 49.11 -7.08 -9.09
C TYR A 14 48.16 -6.57 -10.18
N ALA A 15 47.11 -7.33 -10.47
CA ALA A 15 45.98 -6.80 -11.19
C ALA A 15 45.39 -5.71 -10.28
N ALA A 16 45.68 -4.44 -10.59
CA ALA A 16 45.01 -3.31 -9.98
C ALA A 16 43.51 -3.47 -10.28
N VAL A 17 42.75 -3.85 -9.26
CA VAL A 17 41.29 -3.89 -9.37
C VAL A 17 40.85 -2.44 -9.48
N ALA A 18 40.12 -2.12 -10.54
CA ALA A 18 39.73 -0.74 -10.85
C ALA A 18 38.66 -0.26 -9.88
N ALA A 19 38.70 1.04 -9.55
CA ALA A 19 37.67 1.70 -8.73
C ALA A 19 36.25 1.39 -9.25
N PRO A 20 35.23 1.30 -8.37
CA PRO A 20 33.88 0.95 -8.79
C PRO A 20 33.33 1.92 -9.84
N ILE A 21 32.65 1.40 -10.86
CA ILE A 21 31.97 2.22 -11.87
C ILE A 21 30.49 2.31 -11.53
N LEU A 22 29.98 3.52 -11.35
CA LEU A 22 28.56 3.76 -11.07
C LEU A 22 27.72 3.53 -12.33
N ASN A 23 26.69 2.69 -12.23
CA ASN A 23 25.66 2.59 -13.25
C ASN A 23 24.56 3.62 -12.97
N GLU A 24 24.50 4.68 -13.78
CA GLU A 24 23.53 5.76 -13.64
C GLU A 24 22.35 5.70 -14.64
N SER A 25 22.11 4.54 -15.25
CA SER A 25 20.98 4.35 -16.16
C SER A 25 19.64 4.62 -15.47
N PRO A 26 18.65 5.19 -16.18
CA PRO A 26 17.30 5.37 -15.65
C PRO A 26 16.75 4.08 -15.04
N ALA A 27 15.94 4.21 -13.99
CA ALA A 27 15.23 3.07 -13.43
C ALA A 27 14.25 2.47 -14.44
N ALA A 28 14.13 1.15 -14.43
CA ALA A 28 13.01 0.47 -15.08
C ALA A 28 11.70 0.77 -14.33
N GLU A 29 10.55 0.51 -14.96
CA GLU A 29 9.24 0.84 -14.39
C GLU A 29 8.92 0.08 -13.09
N ASN A 30 9.58 -1.06 -12.82
CA ASN A 30 9.50 -1.82 -11.57
C ASN A 30 10.68 -1.58 -10.62
N GLU A 31 11.46 -0.51 -10.83
CA GLU A 31 12.50 -0.08 -9.90
C GLU A 31 12.04 1.21 -9.20
N TRP A 32 12.51 1.44 -7.97
CA TRP A 32 12.11 2.61 -7.19
C TRP A 32 12.57 3.94 -7.80
N GLY A 33 13.72 3.89 -8.48
CA GLY A 33 14.36 5.05 -9.08
C GLY A 33 15.30 5.78 -8.13
N TYR A 34 16.07 6.70 -8.71
CA TYR A 34 16.85 7.65 -7.91
C TYR A 34 15.89 8.62 -7.26
N ARG A 35 15.95 8.74 -5.93
CA ARG A 35 15.10 9.67 -5.19
C ARG A 35 15.92 10.47 -4.18
N PRO A 36 15.56 11.74 -3.93
CA PRO A 36 14.54 12.51 -4.66
C PRO A 36 15.00 12.91 -6.07
N ASP A 37 14.06 13.08 -7.01
CA ASP A 37 14.35 13.54 -8.38
C ASP A 37 13.36 14.62 -8.86
N SER A 38 13.82 15.87 -8.87
CA SER A 38 13.18 17.03 -9.51
C SER A 38 11.77 17.38 -9.01
N GLN A 39 11.39 16.87 -7.84
CA GLN A 39 10.10 17.10 -7.19
C GLN A 39 10.22 18.03 -5.96
N THR A 40 9.11 18.68 -5.62
CA THR A 40 8.94 19.35 -4.32
C THR A 40 8.45 18.32 -3.31
N LEU A 41 9.12 18.26 -2.15
CA LEU A 41 8.90 17.25 -1.12
C LEU A 41 8.19 17.88 0.08
N ASN A 42 7.20 17.16 0.60
CA ASN A 42 6.46 17.53 1.80
C ASN A 42 6.99 16.85 3.08
N ILE A 43 8.13 16.15 2.97
CA ILE A 43 8.84 15.51 4.07
C ILE A 43 10.31 15.95 4.08
N ASN A 44 10.87 16.14 5.27
CA ASN A 44 12.19 16.73 5.48
C ASN A 44 12.91 16.12 6.69
N PRO A 45 14.13 15.57 6.54
CA PRO A 45 14.83 15.35 5.29
C PRO A 45 14.15 14.26 4.45
N PRO A 46 14.37 14.24 3.13
CA PRO A 46 13.93 13.14 2.29
C PRO A 46 14.85 11.93 2.44
N GLY A 47 14.29 10.76 2.15
CA GLY A 47 15.09 9.56 1.93
C GLY A 47 15.78 9.61 0.57
N PHE A 48 17.10 9.43 0.57
CA PHE A 48 17.92 9.31 -0.62
C PHE A 48 18.03 7.84 -1.01
N VAL A 49 17.81 7.53 -2.28
CA VAL A 49 17.94 6.17 -2.82
C VAL A 49 18.66 6.23 -4.16
N TRP A 50 19.60 5.32 -4.37
CA TRP A 50 20.34 5.19 -5.62
C TRP A 50 20.51 3.73 -6.04
N ARG A 51 20.93 3.52 -7.29
CA ARG A 51 21.14 2.18 -7.82
C ARG A 51 22.30 1.50 -7.06
N PRO A 52 22.11 0.28 -6.51
CA PRO A 52 23.18 -0.45 -5.86
C PRO A 52 24.35 -0.73 -6.81
N CYS A 53 25.57 -0.56 -6.33
CA CYS A 53 26.80 -0.94 -7.03
C CYS A 53 27.27 -2.32 -6.54
N LYS A 54 27.53 -3.24 -7.47
CA LYS A 54 27.76 -4.68 -7.20
C LYS A 54 28.96 -4.94 -6.27
N ASP A 55 29.99 -4.12 -6.38
CA ASP A 55 31.27 -4.32 -5.67
C ASP A 55 31.53 -3.24 -4.59
N ALA A 56 30.51 -2.44 -4.27
CA ALA A 56 30.59 -1.45 -3.21
C ALA A 56 30.61 -2.11 -1.83
N ALA A 57 31.58 -1.72 -1.01
CA ALA A 57 31.59 -1.98 0.43
C ALA A 57 30.64 -1.02 1.17
N ASP A 58 30.65 0.25 0.76
CA ASP A 58 29.84 1.33 1.33
C ASP A 58 29.78 2.52 0.35
N TYR A 59 29.10 3.59 0.78
CA TYR A 59 28.88 4.80 0.00
C TYR A 59 29.16 6.06 0.81
N ARG A 60 29.31 7.16 0.10
CA ARG A 60 29.21 8.52 0.65
C ARG A 60 28.14 9.32 -0.09
N LEU A 61 27.47 10.20 0.63
CA LEU A 61 26.41 11.07 0.11
C LEU A 61 26.74 12.52 0.43
N GLN A 62 26.56 13.41 -0.54
CA GLN A 62 26.59 14.87 -0.33
C GLN A 62 25.29 15.51 -0.78
N VAL A 63 24.80 16.45 0.02
CA VAL A 63 23.69 17.35 -0.29
C VAL A 63 24.20 18.78 -0.19
N ALA A 64 23.92 19.60 -1.20
CA ALA A 64 24.40 20.97 -1.32
C ALA A 64 23.29 21.95 -1.69
N ARG A 65 23.48 23.24 -1.37
CA ARG A 65 22.60 24.35 -1.78
C ARG A 65 22.82 24.75 -3.23
N ASP A 66 23.99 24.46 -3.78
CA ASP A 66 24.37 24.80 -5.15
C ASP A 66 24.78 23.56 -5.97
N LYS A 67 24.54 23.61 -7.28
CA LYS A 67 24.81 22.48 -8.20
C LYS A 67 26.31 22.14 -8.31
N ARG A 68 27.20 23.05 -7.93
CA ARG A 68 28.66 22.84 -7.98
C ARG A 68 29.23 22.30 -6.67
N PHE A 69 28.38 22.05 -5.66
CA PHE A 69 28.77 21.50 -4.36
C PHE A 69 29.84 22.34 -3.65
N ARG A 70 29.68 23.68 -3.67
CA ARG A 70 30.52 24.64 -2.93
C ARG A 70 29.99 24.88 -1.53
N GLU A 71 28.68 24.78 -1.35
CA GLU A 71 27.98 24.92 -0.07
C GLU A 71 27.31 23.59 0.29
N ILE A 72 28.05 22.74 1.01
CA ILE A 72 27.55 21.44 1.49
C ILE A 72 26.62 21.67 2.67
N ALA A 73 25.35 21.26 2.51
CA ALA A 73 24.34 21.30 3.56
C ALA A 73 24.36 20.03 4.43
N TYR A 74 24.80 18.90 3.86
CA TYR A 74 24.95 17.64 4.57
C TYR A 74 25.90 16.70 3.85
N GLU A 75 26.63 15.90 4.63
CA GLU A 75 27.50 14.85 4.15
C GLU A 75 27.41 13.64 5.06
N ALA A 76 27.34 12.45 4.45
CA ALA A 76 27.42 11.17 5.14
C ALA A 76 28.54 10.33 4.52
N GLN A 77 29.33 9.69 5.38
CA GLN A 77 30.38 8.74 5.02
C GLN A 77 29.98 7.35 5.53
N ASP A 78 30.66 6.31 5.05
CA ASP A 78 30.48 4.92 5.49
C ASP A 78 29.02 4.44 5.46
N VAL A 79 28.23 4.92 4.49
CA VAL A 79 26.83 4.56 4.34
C VAL A 79 26.76 3.12 3.83
N PRO A 80 26.27 2.16 4.62
CA PRO A 80 26.37 0.73 4.27
C PRO A 80 25.41 0.31 3.15
N TRP A 81 24.36 1.11 2.92
CA TRP A 81 23.27 0.78 2.01
C TRP A 81 23.22 1.72 0.82
N SER A 82 22.52 1.31 -0.23
CA SER A 82 22.23 2.16 -1.41
C SER A 82 21.07 3.15 -1.16
N ALA A 83 20.85 3.49 0.10
CA ALA A 83 19.85 4.42 0.56
C ALA A 83 20.28 5.06 1.89
N HIS A 84 19.82 6.27 2.16
CA HIS A 84 20.13 7.01 3.38
C HIS A 84 19.09 8.09 3.67
N CYS A 85 18.65 8.21 4.92
CA CYS A 85 17.89 9.38 5.37
C CYS A 85 18.71 10.15 6.42
N PRO A 86 18.98 11.45 6.22
CA PRO A 86 19.72 12.25 7.18
C PRO A 86 19.06 12.31 8.57
N ALA A 87 19.87 12.46 9.60
CA ALA A 87 19.41 12.69 10.98
C ALA A 87 19.06 14.17 11.27
N GLN A 88 19.05 15.03 10.24
CA GLN A 88 18.75 16.46 10.38
C GLN A 88 17.96 16.98 9.17
N PRO A 89 17.00 17.90 9.38
CA PRO A 89 16.25 18.53 8.31
C PRO A 89 17.08 19.57 7.54
N PHE A 90 16.64 19.89 6.32
CA PHE A 90 17.19 20.95 5.47
C PHE A 90 16.33 22.22 5.52
N ALA A 91 16.92 23.42 5.46
CA ALA A 91 16.11 24.63 5.29
C ALA A 91 15.36 24.60 3.93
N PRO A 92 14.15 25.17 3.79
CA PRO A 92 13.35 25.10 2.57
C PRO A 92 14.05 25.55 1.27
N GLY A 93 13.51 25.11 0.14
CA GLY A 93 13.98 25.47 -1.21
C GLY A 93 14.86 24.42 -1.88
N ARG A 94 15.56 24.87 -2.93
CA ARG A 94 16.29 24.02 -3.86
C ARG A 94 17.58 23.44 -3.25
N HIS A 95 17.81 22.16 -3.51
CA HIS A 95 19.03 21.44 -3.16
C HIS A 95 19.50 20.53 -4.30
N TYR A 96 20.75 20.08 -4.18
CA TYR A 96 21.39 19.15 -5.09
C TYR A 96 22.04 18.02 -4.30
N TRP A 97 22.02 16.80 -4.81
CA TRP A 97 22.68 15.67 -4.18
C TRP A 97 23.46 14.80 -5.17
N ARG A 98 24.49 14.14 -4.66
CA ARG A 98 25.33 13.17 -5.38
C ARG A 98 25.88 12.12 -4.40
N TYR A 99 26.25 10.96 -4.92
CA TYR A 99 26.84 9.88 -4.14
C TYR A 99 28.07 9.31 -4.83
N ALA A 100 28.91 8.60 -4.08
CA ALA A 100 30.01 7.79 -4.61
C ALA A 100 30.05 6.45 -3.86
N ALA A 101 30.59 5.42 -4.50
CA ALA A 101 30.73 4.08 -3.94
C ALA A 101 32.20 3.80 -3.62
N ARG A 102 32.48 3.17 -2.47
CA ARG A 102 33.81 2.66 -2.13
C ARG A 102 33.87 1.18 -2.44
N GLY A 103 34.89 0.74 -3.17
CA GLY A 103 35.15 -0.66 -3.46
C GLY A 103 35.65 -1.42 -2.22
N LYS A 104 35.67 -2.75 -2.27
CA LYS A 104 36.25 -3.58 -1.20
C LYS A 104 37.76 -3.39 -1.00
N ASP A 105 38.43 -2.81 -1.99
CA ASP A 105 39.84 -2.40 -1.96
C ASP A 105 40.06 -1.03 -1.29
N GLY A 106 38.99 -0.30 -1.00
CA GLY A 106 39.02 1.04 -0.40
C GLY A 106 39.00 2.19 -1.41
N GLU A 107 39.04 1.91 -2.72
CA GLU A 107 39.05 2.94 -3.77
C GLU A 107 37.65 3.52 -4.00
N TRP A 108 37.57 4.83 -4.19
CA TRP A 108 36.32 5.53 -4.44
C TRP A 108 36.01 5.62 -5.94
N SER A 109 34.75 5.42 -6.29
CA SER A 109 34.24 5.81 -7.60
C SER A 109 34.29 7.33 -7.78
N GLU A 110 34.22 7.76 -9.05
CA GLU A 110 33.79 9.12 -9.35
C GLU A 110 32.42 9.42 -8.73
N TRP A 111 32.15 10.71 -8.49
CA TRP A 111 30.84 11.16 -8.04
C TRP A 111 29.76 10.90 -9.11
N SER A 112 28.58 10.50 -8.66
CA SER A 112 27.38 10.42 -9.50
C SER A 112 27.02 11.79 -10.10
N LYS A 113 26.20 11.80 -11.15
CA LYS A 113 25.57 13.04 -11.63
C LYS A 113 24.78 13.73 -10.51
N ALA A 114 24.84 15.06 -10.49
CA ALA A 114 24.06 15.87 -9.56
C ALA A 114 22.56 15.77 -9.88
N ARG A 115 21.76 15.37 -8.90
CA ARG A 115 20.29 15.37 -8.96
C ARG A 115 19.76 16.48 -8.07
N ALA A 116 18.58 17.01 -8.37
CA ALA A 116 18.05 18.16 -7.68
C ALA A 116 16.68 17.86 -7.07
N PHE A 117 16.31 18.59 -6.02
CA PHE A 117 15.00 18.50 -5.38
C PHE A 117 14.69 19.80 -4.66
N ASP A 118 13.43 19.99 -4.29
CA ASP A 118 12.97 21.14 -3.53
C ASP A 118 12.31 20.67 -2.23
N ILE A 119 12.59 21.37 -1.13
CA ILE A 119 11.92 21.16 0.16
C ILE A 119 10.85 22.22 0.32
N ALA A 120 9.60 21.80 0.51
CA ALA A 120 8.49 22.72 0.77
C ALA A 120 8.74 23.51 2.07
N LYS A 121 8.20 24.73 2.15
CA LYS A 121 8.37 25.60 3.32
C LYS A 121 7.81 24.97 4.60
N ASP A 122 6.77 24.17 4.45
CA ASP A 122 5.97 23.52 5.49
C ASP A 122 6.12 21.99 5.50
N ALA A 123 7.17 21.46 4.86
CA ALA A 123 7.47 20.03 4.88
C ALA A 123 7.60 19.47 6.31
N ALA A 124 6.99 18.31 6.55
CA ALA A 124 7.02 17.62 7.83
C ALA A 124 8.45 17.21 8.21
N ALA A 125 8.88 17.54 9.43
CA ALA A 125 10.21 17.24 9.91
C ALA A 125 10.28 15.81 10.47
N CYS A 126 10.84 14.87 9.70
CA CYS A 126 10.93 13.45 10.06
C CYS A 126 12.36 12.89 9.86
N PRO A 127 13.38 13.42 10.57
CA PRO A 127 14.75 12.89 10.47
C PRO A 127 14.84 11.45 10.97
N GLN A 128 15.68 10.64 10.32
CA GLN A 128 15.99 9.28 10.79
C GLN A 128 16.99 9.39 11.95
N PRO A 129 16.67 8.90 13.17
CA PRO A 129 17.65 8.89 14.26
C PRO A 129 18.87 8.04 13.90
N THR A 130 20.04 8.45 14.35
CA THR A 130 21.26 7.68 14.21
C THR A 130 21.19 6.37 15.00
N ARG A 131 22.01 5.39 14.64
CA ARG A 131 22.09 4.11 15.37
C ARG A 131 22.39 4.31 16.86
N GLY A 132 23.23 5.28 17.21
CA GLY A 132 23.54 5.63 18.60
C GLY A 132 22.31 6.14 19.36
N GLU A 133 21.56 7.07 18.76
CA GLU A 133 20.32 7.58 19.37
C GLU A 133 19.25 6.50 19.53
N LEU A 134 19.13 5.57 18.56
CA LEU A 134 18.21 4.43 18.70
C LEU A 134 18.58 3.55 19.88
N ALA A 135 19.87 3.23 20.06
CA ALA A 135 20.36 2.42 21.18
C ALA A 135 20.21 3.14 22.54
N GLU A 136 20.31 4.47 22.56
CA GLU A 136 20.10 5.28 23.75
C GLU A 136 18.62 5.30 24.17
N ARG A 137 17.70 5.49 23.21
CA ARG A 137 16.25 5.57 23.46
C ARG A 137 15.61 4.22 23.81
N MET A 138 16.19 3.12 23.30
CA MET A 138 15.71 1.75 23.53
C MET A 138 15.69 1.40 25.03
N PRO A 139 14.62 0.74 25.54
CA PRO A 139 14.62 0.20 26.89
C PRO A 139 15.80 -0.74 27.13
N LYS A 140 16.50 -0.58 28.27
CA LYS A 140 17.62 -1.46 28.64
C LYS A 140 17.13 -2.85 29.06
N GLU A 141 16.01 -2.91 29.75
CA GLU A 141 15.37 -4.15 30.19
C GLU A 141 14.19 -4.53 29.29
N HIS A 142 13.74 -5.78 29.41
CA HIS A 142 12.54 -6.26 28.75
C HIS A 142 11.25 -5.90 29.54
N PRO A 143 10.14 -5.54 28.86
CA PRO A 143 9.92 -5.67 27.43
C PRO A 143 10.45 -4.52 26.57
N ARG A 144 10.78 -4.83 25.31
CA ARG A 144 11.26 -3.85 24.31
C ARG A 144 10.28 -3.62 23.16
N LEU A 145 9.22 -4.43 23.06
CA LEU A 145 8.22 -4.36 22.00
C LEU A 145 6.87 -3.94 22.56
N PHE A 146 6.18 -3.03 21.85
CA PHE A 146 4.84 -2.47 22.11
C PHE A 146 4.67 -1.63 23.39
N PHE A 147 5.41 -1.90 24.45
CA PHE A 147 5.40 -1.14 25.70
C PHE A 147 6.75 -1.34 26.42
N ARG A 148 7.08 -0.41 27.32
CA ARG A 148 8.35 -0.40 28.05
C ARG A 148 8.18 -1.07 29.42
N PRO A 149 9.27 -1.45 30.12
CA PRO A 149 9.18 -2.03 31.46
C PRO A 149 8.38 -1.17 32.44
N GLU A 150 8.55 0.16 32.37
CA GLU A 150 7.85 1.15 33.17
C GLU A 150 6.35 1.28 32.87
N ASP A 151 5.88 0.78 31.72
CA ASP A 151 4.45 0.80 31.36
C ASP A 151 3.66 -0.36 31.98
N VAL A 152 4.34 -1.43 32.45
CA VAL A 152 3.68 -2.65 32.94
C VAL A 152 2.69 -2.37 34.09
N PRO A 153 3.01 -1.54 35.12
CA PRO A 153 2.06 -1.21 36.17
C PRO A 153 0.79 -0.53 35.63
N ARG A 154 0.93 0.39 34.67
CA ARG A 154 -0.22 1.07 34.04
C ARG A 154 -1.10 0.09 33.26
N PHE A 155 -0.49 -0.83 32.52
CA PHE A 155 -1.25 -1.88 31.80
C PHE A 155 -2.01 -2.79 32.77
N ARG A 156 -1.43 -3.11 33.93
CA ARG A 156 -2.10 -3.89 34.97
C ARG A 156 -3.29 -3.14 35.57
N GLU A 157 -3.12 -1.86 35.89
CA GLU A 157 -4.23 -1.01 36.36
C GLU A 157 -5.38 -0.97 35.35
N LEU A 158 -5.06 -0.83 34.05
CA LEU A 158 -6.07 -0.89 32.99
C LEU A 158 -6.75 -2.24 32.91
N ALA A 159 -6.00 -3.34 33.06
CA ALA A 159 -6.53 -4.70 33.07
C ALA A 159 -7.47 -4.98 34.25
N GLU A 160 -7.26 -4.33 35.39
CA GLU A 160 -8.11 -4.43 36.59
C GLU A 160 -9.28 -3.44 36.56
N GLY A 161 -9.17 -2.37 35.76
CA GLY A 161 -10.15 -1.29 35.67
C GLY A 161 -10.78 -1.15 34.29
N ALA A 162 -10.41 -0.08 33.57
CA ALA A 162 -11.10 0.38 32.36
C ALA A 162 -11.15 -0.65 31.21
N LEU A 163 -10.21 -1.60 31.16
CA LEU A 163 -10.11 -2.66 30.16
C LEU A 163 -10.37 -4.06 30.74
N ALA A 164 -11.00 -4.18 31.91
CA ALA A 164 -11.26 -5.46 32.56
C ALA A 164 -11.98 -6.47 31.65
N LYS A 165 -12.96 -6.02 30.86
CA LYS A 165 -13.67 -6.91 29.91
C LYS A 165 -12.75 -7.44 28.80
N ASN A 166 -11.90 -6.58 28.23
CA ASN A 166 -10.92 -6.99 27.22
C ASN A 166 -9.91 -7.96 27.83
N TRP A 167 -9.49 -7.70 29.06
CA TRP A 167 -8.58 -8.55 29.81
C TRP A 167 -9.16 -9.92 30.14
N GLU A 168 -10.42 -10.00 30.58
CA GLU A 168 -11.12 -11.27 30.84
C GLU A 168 -11.21 -12.14 29.58
N GLN A 169 -11.52 -11.54 28.43
CA GLN A 169 -11.52 -12.25 27.14
C GLN A 169 -10.12 -12.76 26.77
N LEU A 170 -9.08 -11.96 27.02
CA LEU A 170 -7.69 -12.37 26.80
C LEU A 170 -7.31 -13.54 27.71
N LEU A 171 -7.63 -13.48 29.00
CA LEU A 171 -7.36 -14.55 29.94
C LEU A 171 -8.13 -15.84 29.63
N ALA A 172 -9.36 -15.73 29.10
CA ALA A 172 -10.11 -16.88 28.62
C ALA A 172 -9.41 -17.55 27.42
N ALA A 173 -8.93 -16.75 26.45
CA ALA A 173 -8.14 -17.26 25.33
C ALA A 173 -6.82 -17.90 25.79
N ALA A 174 -6.10 -17.25 26.72
CA ALA A 174 -4.89 -17.80 27.32
C ALA A 174 -5.15 -19.10 28.09
N GLY A 175 -6.27 -19.18 28.82
CA GLY A 175 -6.71 -20.40 29.52
C GLY A 175 -6.98 -21.55 28.55
N ALA A 176 -7.66 -21.29 27.43
CA ALA A 176 -7.91 -22.29 26.40
C ALA A 176 -6.60 -22.85 25.80
N LEU A 177 -5.59 -22.00 25.62
CA LEU A 177 -4.26 -22.41 25.13
C LEU A 177 -3.51 -23.31 26.13
N LEU A 178 -3.74 -23.18 27.44
CA LEU A 178 -3.18 -24.11 28.43
C LEU A 178 -3.84 -25.49 28.34
N THR A 179 -5.15 -25.54 28.08
CA THR A 179 -5.91 -26.80 27.96
C THR A 179 -5.67 -27.49 26.63
N SER A 180 -5.47 -26.73 25.55
CA SER A 180 -5.29 -27.24 24.20
C SER A 180 -4.15 -26.48 23.50
N PRO A 181 -2.89 -26.78 23.86
CA PRO A 181 -1.74 -26.13 23.24
C PRO A 181 -1.65 -26.52 21.75
N PRO A 182 -1.08 -25.65 20.91
CA PRO A 182 -0.88 -25.94 19.49
C PRO A 182 0.09 -27.11 19.27
N ASP A 183 -0.03 -27.74 18.10
CA ASP A 183 0.87 -28.80 17.66
C ASP A 183 2.30 -28.28 17.43
N LEU A 184 3.25 -28.83 18.17
CA LEU A 184 4.68 -28.50 18.08
C LEU A 184 5.50 -29.53 17.29
N SER A 185 4.86 -30.52 16.65
CA SER A 185 5.59 -31.42 15.76
C SER A 185 6.27 -30.64 14.64
N GLU A 186 7.46 -31.08 14.25
CA GLU A 186 8.24 -30.36 13.25
C GLU A 186 7.43 -30.24 11.93
N PRO A 187 7.30 -29.03 11.36
CA PRO A 187 6.66 -28.84 10.07
C PRO A 187 7.30 -29.70 8.98
N PRO A 188 6.53 -30.50 8.23
CA PRO A 188 7.09 -31.44 7.26
C PRO A 188 7.64 -30.74 6.00
N LYS A 189 8.72 -31.30 5.44
CA LYS A 189 9.15 -30.99 4.07
C LYS A 189 8.21 -31.65 3.04
N TYR A 190 8.30 -31.20 1.81
CA TYR A 190 7.57 -31.74 0.67
C TYR A 190 8.14 -33.12 0.36
N PRO A 191 7.29 -34.16 0.25
CA PRO A 191 7.68 -35.41 -0.37
C PRO A 191 8.19 -35.18 -1.81
N PRO A 192 9.10 -36.03 -2.36
CA PRO A 192 9.69 -35.84 -3.68
C PRO A 192 8.68 -35.68 -4.83
N GLU A 193 7.53 -36.33 -4.73
CA GLU A 193 6.42 -36.26 -5.70
C GLU A 193 5.58 -34.99 -5.57
N VAL A 194 5.73 -34.23 -4.48
CA VAL A 194 4.97 -33.01 -4.23
C VAL A 194 5.69 -31.81 -4.85
N SER A 195 5.02 -31.14 -5.79
CA SER A 195 5.52 -29.91 -6.39
C SER A 195 4.40 -28.94 -6.72
N ARG A 196 4.76 -27.66 -6.80
CA ARG A 196 3.84 -26.58 -7.16
C ARG A 196 3.17 -26.79 -8.52
N ILE A 197 3.84 -27.47 -9.46
CA ILE A 197 3.38 -27.66 -10.83
C ILE A 197 2.58 -28.97 -10.95
N ASN A 198 3.13 -30.09 -10.49
CA ASN A 198 2.54 -31.41 -10.75
C ASN A 198 1.43 -31.78 -9.75
N THR A 199 1.50 -31.30 -8.51
CA THR A 199 0.57 -31.64 -7.42
C THR A 199 0.19 -30.39 -6.59
N PRO A 200 -0.36 -29.34 -7.24
CA PRO A 200 -0.57 -28.02 -6.63
C PRO A 200 -1.45 -28.05 -5.38
N GLY A 201 -2.41 -28.97 -5.28
CA GLY A 201 -3.26 -29.14 -4.10
C GLY A 201 -2.51 -29.67 -2.88
N GLN A 202 -1.66 -30.67 -3.05
CA GLN A 202 -0.84 -31.25 -1.98
C GLN A 202 0.25 -30.26 -1.55
N TRP A 203 0.93 -29.63 -2.52
CA TRP A 203 1.91 -28.58 -2.24
C TRP A 203 1.30 -27.46 -1.42
N ARG A 204 0.09 -26.99 -1.79
CA ARG A 204 -0.63 -25.93 -1.07
C ARG A 204 -0.98 -26.35 0.35
N LYS A 205 -1.45 -27.59 0.54
CA LYS A 205 -1.80 -28.12 1.87
C LYS A 205 -0.59 -28.10 2.81
N ILE A 206 0.58 -28.49 2.33
CA ILE A 206 1.82 -28.47 3.13
C ILE A 206 2.32 -27.03 3.31
N TRP A 207 2.31 -26.19 2.26
CA TRP A 207 2.74 -24.79 2.35
C TRP A 207 1.95 -24.02 3.41
N TRP A 208 0.61 -24.05 3.35
CA TRP A 208 -0.24 -23.39 4.33
C TRP A 208 -0.25 -24.11 5.68
N GLY A 209 -0.18 -25.44 5.72
CA GLY A 209 -0.07 -26.17 6.99
C GLY A 209 1.18 -25.79 7.79
N ASN A 210 2.31 -25.58 7.12
CA ASN A 210 3.54 -25.12 7.77
C ASN A 210 3.43 -23.67 8.27
N HIS A 211 2.77 -22.81 7.50
CA HIS A 211 2.45 -21.44 7.92
C HIS A 211 1.53 -21.44 9.15
N ASP A 212 0.41 -22.16 9.09
CA ASP A 212 -0.59 -22.25 10.15
C ASP A 212 0.01 -22.79 11.44
N ARG A 213 0.92 -23.78 11.36
CA ARG A 213 1.63 -24.30 12.53
C ARG A 213 2.56 -23.26 13.16
N SER A 214 3.32 -22.54 12.35
CA SER A 214 4.23 -21.49 12.82
C SER A 214 3.47 -20.32 13.44
N MET A 215 2.35 -19.92 12.83
CA MET A 215 1.41 -18.92 13.35
C MET A 215 0.79 -19.38 14.68
N ALA A 216 0.26 -20.60 14.74
CA ALA A 216 -0.42 -21.11 15.93
C ALA A 216 0.53 -21.21 17.14
N ALA A 217 1.74 -21.76 16.94
CA ALA A 217 2.74 -21.85 18.01
C ALA A 217 3.20 -20.47 18.48
N GLY A 218 3.52 -19.56 17.55
CA GLY A 218 4.00 -18.22 17.87
C GLY A 218 2.92 -17.34 18.55
N GLU A 219 1.69 -17.33 18.03
CA GLU A 219 0.60 -16.51 18.55
C GLU A 219 0.16 -17.00 19.93
N ALA A 220 0.15 -18.32 20.14
CA ALA A 220 -0.10 -18.90 21.46
C ALA A 220 0.99 -18.49 22.45
N ALA A 221 2.28 -18.59 22.07
CA ALA A 221 3.39 -18.18 22.92
C ALA A 221 3.31 -16.68 23.26
N ALA A 222 3.02 -15.82 22.29
CA ALA A 222 2.89 -14.38 22.50
C ALA A 222 1.69 -14.05 23.41
N THR A 223 0.53 -14.67 23.19
CA THR A 223 -0.67 -14.48 24.01
C THR A 223 -0.43 -14.88 25.47
N LEU A 224 0.16 -16.07 25.70
CA LEU A 224 0.48 -16.57 27.02
C LEU A 224 1.55 -15.71 27.72
N ALA A 225 2.58 -15.28 26.98
CA ALA A 225 3.62 -14.41 27.51
C ALA A 225 3.08 -13.02 27.89
N PHE A 226 2.16 -12.46 27.09
CA PHE A 226 1.47 -11.20 27.41
C PHE A 226 0.59 -11.34 28.65
N ALA A 227 -0.21 -12.41 28.73
CA ALA A 227 -1.04 -12.73 29.88
C ALA A 227 -0.20 -12.80 31.18
N TYR A 228 0.95 -13.47 31.12
CA TYR A 228 1.92 -13.50 32.20
C TYR A 228 2.49 -12.12 32.51
N ARG A 229 2.96 -11.38 31.51
CA ARG A 229 3.69 -10.12 31.75
C ARG A 229 2.82 -9.09 32.46
N ILE A 230 1.55 -9.00 32.09
CA ILE A 230 0.61 -8.04 32.70
C ILE A 230 0.01 -8.65 33.99
N GLY A 231 -0.51 -9.88 33.94
CA GLY A 231 -1.24 -10.51 35.05
C GLY A 231 -0.38 -11.13 36.15
N GLY A 232 0.88 -11.45 35.89
CA GLY A 232 1.82 -12.00 36.86
C GLY A 232 1.70 -13.50 37.16
N ASP A 233 0.67 -14.21 36.64
CA ASP A 233 0.50 -15.64 36.87
C ASP A 233 1.50 -16.47 36.05
N GLU A 234 2.48 -17.06 36.74
CA GLU A 234 3.60 -17.80 36.15
C GLU A 234 3.17 -18.98 35.27
N LYS A 235 1.96 -19.55 35.46
CA LYS A 235 1.52 -20.70 34.65
C LYS A 235 1.48 -20.36 33.15
N TYR A 236 1.08 -19.13 32.82
CA TYR A 236 1.04 -18.66 31.43
C TYR A 236 2.45 -18.47 30.89
N GLY A 237 3.36 -17.91 31.68
CA GLY A 237 4.73 -17.65 31.24
C GLY A 237 5.56 -18.93 31.09
N LYS A 238 5.32 -19.94 31.94
CA LYS A 238 5.90 -21.29 31.78
C LYS A 238 5.41 -21.98 30.51
N ALA A 239 4.11 -21.90 30.21
CA ALA A 239 3.57 -22.44 28.96
C ALA A 239 4.11 -21.69 27.72
N ALA A 240 4.26 -20.36 27.80
CA ALA A 240 4.88 -19.58 26.73
C ALA A 240 6.35 -19.98 26.50
N ARG A 241 7.11 -20.21 27.57
CA ARG A 241 8.48 -20.75 27.52
C ARG A 241 8.49 -22.11 26.81
N ASP A 242 7.61 -23.04 27.19
CA ASP A 242 7.60 -24.39 26.61
C ASP A 242 7.30 -24.36 25.10
N LEU A 243 6.40 -23.47 24.66
CA LEU A 243 6.15 -23.24 23.23
C LEU A 243 7.38 -22.66 22.51
N LEU A 244 8.04 -21.66 23.08
CA LEU A 244 9.28 -21.09 22.53
C LEU A 244 10.38 -22.13 22.38
N MET A 245 10.55 -22.99 23.39
CA MET A 245 11.55 -24.07 23.34
C MET A 245 11.18 -25.16 22.34
N GLY A 246 9.88 -25.47 22.18
CA GLY A 246 9.41 -26.36 21.13
C GLY A 246 9.68 -25.82 19.73
N MET A 247 9.47 -24.51 19.50
CA MET A 247 9.83 -23.85 18.25
C MET A 247 11.35 -23.84 18.01
N ALA A 248 12.15 -23.64 19.07
CA ALA A 248 13.62 -23.68 19.01
C ALA A 248 14.17 -25.08 18.67
N ALA A 249 13.38 -26.13 18.85
CA ALA A 249 13.74 -27.50 18.48
C ALA A 249 13.49 -27.82 16.98
N TRP A 250 12.74 -27.00 16.24
CA TRP A 250 12.55 -27.20 14.79
C TRP A 250 13.83 -26.90 14.03
N ASP A 251 14.15 -27.71 13.01
CA ASP A 251 15.31 -27.47 12.14
C ASP A 251 15.18 -26.09 11.45
N PRO A 252 16.11 -25.14 11.69
CA PRO A 252 16.09 -23.85 11.01
C PRO A 252 16.49 -23.94 9.53
N GLN A 253 17.01 -25.09 9.07
CA GLN A 253 17.17 -25.48 7.65
C GLN A 253 16.05 -26.44 7.19
N GLY A 254 15.01 -26.57 8.01
CA GLY A 254 13.85 -27.42 7.82
C GLY A 254 12.78 -26.80 6.92
N ALA A 255 11.53 -27.23 7.08
CA ALA A 255 10.42 -26.72 6.27
C ALA A 255 9.96 -25.30 6.62
N THR A 256 10.53 -24.71 7.68
CA THR A 256 10.33 -23.32 8.11
C THR A 256 11.53 -22.43 7.82
N GLU A 257 12.52 -22.90 7.05
CA GLU A 257 13.57 -22.04 6.50
C GLU A 257 12.93 -20.95 5.62
N TYR A 258 13.45 -19.72 5.70
CA TYR A 258 12.91 -18.59 4.93
C TYR A 258 12.84 -18.85 3.42
N GLU A 259 13.88 -19.45 2.83
CA GLU A 259 13.90 -19.74 1.38
C GLU A 259 12.99 -20.90 0.99
N TYR A 260 12.69 -21.78 1.93
CA TYR A 260 11.84 -22.94 1.70
C TYR A 260 10.35 -22.57 1.75
N ASN A 261 9.95 -21.86 2.80
CA ASN A 261 8.60 -21.36 3.01
C ASN A 261 8.65 -20.07 3.85
N ASP A 262 8.72 -18.94 3.17
CA ASP A 262 8.81 -17.62 3.80
C ASP A 262 7.55 -17.26 4.61
N GLU A 263 6.37 -17.70 4.18
CA GLU A 263 5.13 -17.56 4.95
C GLU A 263 5.20 -18.31 6.28
N ALA A 264 5.88 -19.46 6.37
CA ALA A 264 6.10 -20.13 7.65
C ALA A 264 7.22 -19.50 8.49
N ALA A 265 8.25 -18.95 7.85
CA ALA A 265 9.39 -18.34 8.54
C ALA A 265 9.06 -16.98 9.17
N MET A 266 8.33 -16.11 8.45
CA MET A 266 8.02 -14.75 8.89
C MET A 266 7.30 -14.68 10.27
N PRO A 267 6.25 -15.48 10.55
CA PRO A 267 5.62 -15.57 11.87
C PRO A 267 6.59 -15.74 13.02
N ILE A 268 7.60 -16.60 12.85
CA ILE A 268 8.59 -16.89 13.89
C ILE A 268 9.40 -15.63 14.22
N LEU A 269 9.75 -14.81 13.22
CA LEU A 269 10.55 -13.61 13.41
C LEU A 269 9.92 -12.62 14.41
N TYR A 270 8.62 -12.35 14.29
CA TYR A 270 7.95 -11.36 15.14
C TYR A 270 7.25 -11.98 16.35
N LEU A 271 6.57 -13.13 16.22
CA LEU A 271 5.82 -13.73 17.33
C LEU A 271 6.74 -14.29 18.41
N ALA A 272 7.82 -14.98 18.02
CA ALA A 272 8.78 -15.48 19.00
C ALA A 272 9.52 -14.33 19.69
N SER A 273 9.79 -13.22 18.98
CA SER A 273 10.38 -12.01 19.57
C SER A 273 9.46 -11.37 20.61
N ARG A 274 8.16 -11.28 20.32
CA ARG A 274 7.13 -10.80 21.27
C ARG A 274 7.03 -11.70 22.50
N ALA A 275 6.92 -13.01 22.29
CA ALA A 275 6.87 -13.96 23.39
C ALA A 275 8.14 -13.93 24.26
N TYR A 276 9.33 -13.91 23.63
CA TYR A 276 10.61 -13.80 24.33
C TYR A 276 10.66 -12.56 25.21
N THR A 277 10.30 -11.40 24.66
CA THR A 277 10.40 -10.15 25.39
C THR A 277 9.39 -10.03 26.55
N TRP A 278 8.23 -10.70 26.47
CA TRP A 278 7.23 -10.66 27.54
C TRP A 278 7.44 -11.75 28.59
N ALA A 279 7.89 -12.94 28.19
CA ALA A 279 8.21 -14.06 29.08
C ALA A 279 9.62 -13.97 29.69
N TYR A 280 10.44 -13.01 29.27
CA TYR A 280 11.85 -12.85 29.64
C TYR A 280 12.17 -13.17 31.11
N PRO A 281 11.43 -12.68 32.12
CA PRO A 281 11.74 -12.97 33.53
C PRO A 281 11.70 -14.46 33.93
N LEU A 282 10.97 -15.32 33.20
CA LEU A 282 10.88 -16.75 33.47
C LEU A 282 11.80 -17.61 32.58
N LEU A 283 12.50 -17.01 31.62
CA LEU A 283 13.43 -17.72 30.77
C LEU A 283 14.77 -17.87 31.50
N SER A 284 15.21 -19.11 31.70
CA SER A 284 16.56 -19.39 32.21
C SER A 284 17.64 -18.96 31.22
N GLU A 285 18.88 -18.88 31.65
CA GLU A 285 20.01 -18.58 30.75
C GLU A 285 20.10 -19.57 29.58
N ALA A 286 19.83 -20.85 29.84
CA ALA A 286 19.82 -21.89 28.81
C ALA A 286 18.66 -21.71 27.82
N ASP A 287 17.46 -21.38 28.30
CA ASP A 287 16.32 -21.09 27.42
C ASP A 287 16.64 -19.88 26.52
N ARG A 288 17.19 -18.81 27.12
CA ARG A 288 17.56 -17.60 26.39
C ARG A 288 18.61 -17.87 25.33
N ALA A 289 19.65 -18.66 25.63
CA ALA A 289 20.68 -19.01 24.67
C ALA A 289 20.12 -19.79 23.48
N ALA A 290 19.24 -20.77 23.72
CA ALA A 290 18.61 -21.55 22.65
C ALA A 290 17.71 -20.69 21.76
N ILE A 291 16.90 -19.82 22.35
CA ILE A 291 16.02 -18.90 21.60
C ILE A 291 16.86 -17.89 20.81
N VAL A 292 17.92 -17.33 21.40
CA VAL A 292 18.84 -16.41 20.72
C VAL A 292 19.46 -17.06 19.48
N GLU A 293 19.92 -18.32 19.57
CA GLU A 293 20.51 -19.01 18.42
C GLU A 293 19.48 -19.28 17.31
N MET A 294 18.28 -19.74 17.66
CA MET A 294 17.18 -19.90 16.68
C MET A 294 16.90 -18.57 15.96
N MET A 295 16.77 -17.48 16.72
CA MET A 295 16.43 -16.16 16.19
C MET A 295 17.58 -15.57 15.37
N ARG A 296 18.84 -15.83 15.74
CA ARG A 296 20.02 -15.40 14.97
C ARG A 296 20.03 -16.03 13.58
N ILE A 297 19.83 -17.34 13.48
CA ILE A 297 19.81 -18.04 12.18
C ILE A 297 18.66 -17.55 11.31
N ARG A 298 17.45 -17.46 11.86
CA ARG A 298 16.25 -17.05 11.10
C ARG A 298 16.30 -15.57 10.70
N GLY A 299 16.81 -14.70 11.57
CA GLY A 299 17.06 -13.29 11.26
C GLY A 299 18.06 -13.11 10.11
N ALA A 300 19.17 -13.87 10.14
CA ALA A 300 20.15 -13.86 9.05
C ALA A 300 19.57 -14.34 7.71
N GLN A 301 18.71 -15.36 7.72
CA GLN A 301 18.01 -15.83 6.51
C GLN A 301 17.11 -14.73 5.91
N ALA A 302 16.29 -14.09 6.74
CA ALA A 302 15.40 -13.01 6.31
C ALA A 302 16.18 -11.79 5.79
N PHE A 303 17.24 -11.39 6.50
CA PHE A 303 18.11 -10.29 6.08
C PHE A 303 18.78 -10.57 4.72
N LYS A 304 19.34 -11.78 4.56
CA LYS A 304 19.95 -12.21 3.28
C LYS A 304 18.93 -12.21 2.14
N HIS A 305 17.69 -12.62 2.38
CA HIS A 305 16.63 -12.58 1.39
C HIS A 305 16.36 -11.14 0.92
N LEU A 306 16.19 -10.21 1.87
CA LEU A 306 15.95 -8.79 1.58
C LEU A 306 17.10 -8.14 0.80
N GLN A 307 18.34 -8.45 1.17
CA GLN A 307 19.54 -7.94 0.47
C GLN A 307 19.66 -8.51 -0.94
N ARG A 308 19.47 -9.83 -1.11
CA ARG A 308 19.52 -10.49 -2.42
C ARG A 308 18.43 -9.97 -3.36
N GLY A 309 17.26 -9.66 -2.82
CA GLY A 309 16.16 -9.02 -3.55
C GLY A 309 16.40 -7.55 -3.89
N GLN A 310 17.45 -6.93 -3.35
CA GLN A 310 17.76 -5.50 -3.48
C GLN A 310 16.57 -4.62 -3.05
N HIS A 311 15.96 -4.91 -1.90
CA HIS A 311 14.68 -4.32 -1.50
C HIS A 311 14.66 -2.78 -1.52
N LEU A 312 15.77 -2.12 -1.13
CA LEU A 312 15.91 -0.66 -1.20
C LEU A 312 15.82 -0.09 -2.63
N TRP A 313 16.11 -0.89 -3.66
CA TRP A 313 16.01 -0.48 -5.08
C TRP A 313 14.78 -1.07 -5.79
N LYS A 314 14.31 -2.23 -5.33
CA LYS A 314 13.16 -2.97 -5.87
C LYS A 314 12.16 -3.27 -4.75
N PRO A 315 11.46 -2.25 -4.21
CA PRO A 315 10.61 -2.40 -3.04
C PRO A 315 9.24 -3.01 -3.38
N TYR A 316 9.00 -3.46 -4.61
CA TYR A 316 7.68 -3.95 -5.06
C TYR A 316 7.46 -5.45 -4.83
N ASN A 317 8.32 -6.12 -4.04
CA ASN A 317 8.08 -7.49 -3.63
C ASN A 317 7.16 -7.53 -2.39
N SER A 318 5.96 -8.07 -2.58
CA SER A 318 4.90 -8.24 -1.58
C SER A 318 5.35 -8.85 -0.24
N HIS A 319 6.17 -9.90 -0.27
CA HIS A 319 6.61 -10.57 0.96
C HIS A 319 7.72 -9.77 1.66
N SER A 320 8.67 -9.26 0.89
CA SER A 320 9.75 -8.39 1.40
C SER A 320 9.21 -7.12 2.06
N ASN A 321 8.13 -6.54 1.53
CA ASN A 321 7.43 -5.37 2.10
C ASN A 321 6.83 -5.60 3.49
N ARG A 322 6.70 -6.86 3.92
CA ARG A 322 6.27 -7.25 5.28
C ARG A 322 7.46 -7.70 6.13
N ALA A 323 8.40 -8.41 5.52
CA ALA A 323 9.50 -9.07 6.24
C ALA A 323 10.46 -8.10 6.95
N TRP A 324 10.74 -6.94 6.37
CA TRP A 324 11.72 -6.01 6.94
C TRP A 324 11.34 -5.50 8.33
N HIS A 325 10.04 -5.26 8.58
CA HIS A 325 9.61 -4.78 9.89
C HIS A 325 9.46 -5.92 10.91
N PHE A 326 9.24 -7.16 10.47
CA PHE A 326 9.36 -8.34 11.35
C PHE A 326 10.80 -8.59 11.77
N LEU A 327 11.75 -8.42 10.85
CA LEU A 327 13.18 -8.42 11.15
C LEU A 327 13.54 -7.27 12.10
N GLY A 328 12.89 -6.11 11.95
CA GLY A 328 13.02 -4.98 12.87
C GLY A 328 12.57 -5.31 14.30
N GLU A 329 11.41 -5.96 14.48
CA GLU A 329 10.94 -6.43 15.80
C GLU A 329 11.95 -7.38 16.45
N LEU A 330 12.49 -8.34 15.67
CA LEU A 330 13.55 -9.23 16.12
C LEU A 330 14.79 -8.45 16.54
N ALA A 331 15.25 -7.52 15.70
CA ALA A 331 16.45 -6.73 15.96
C ALA A 331 16.33 -5.89 17.24
N ILE A 332 15.14 -5.39 17.56
CA ILE A 332 14.88 -4.65 18.80
C ILE A 332 14.89 -5.59 20.01
N ALA A 333 14.19 -6.73 19.92
CA ALA A 333 14.12 -7.70 21.02
C ALA A 333 15.50 -8.27 21.39
N PHE A 334 16.39 -8.45 20.41
CA PHE A 334 17.69 -9.11 20.60
C PHE A 334 18.90 -8.18 20.41
N TYR A 335 18.71 -6.87 20.49
CA TYR A 335 19.71 -5.85 20.10
C TYR A 335 21.10 -6.05 20.72
N ASP A 336 21.15 -6.42 22.01
CA ASP A 336 22.41 -6.57 22.76
C ASP A 336 22.90 -8.02 22.83
N THR A 337 22.09 -8.98 22.37
CA THR A 337 22.38 -10.42 22.50
C THR A 337 22.75 -11.07 21.18
N ILE A 338 22.27 -10.53 20.05
CA ILE A 338 22.65 -10.98 18.71
C ILE A 338 23.58 -9.93 18.08
N PRO A 339 24.85 -10.24 17.81
CA PRO A 339 25.82 -9.28 17.27
C PRO A 339 25.39 -8.62 15.95
N GLU A 340 24.62 -9.32 15.13
CA GLU A 340 24.12 -8.85 13.83
C GLU A 340 22.87 -7.95 13.93
N ALA A 341 22.12 -8.03 15.05
CA ALA A 341 20.85 -7.35 15.23
C ALA A 341 20.92 -5.83 15.02
N PRO A 342 21.95 -5.11 15.47
CA PRO A 342 22.04 -3.68 15.20
C PRO A 342 22.11 -3.31 13.71
N ALA A 343 22.73 -4.15 12.87
CA ALA A 343 22.76 -3.92 11.42
C ALA A 343 21.39 -4.23 10.79
N TRP A 344 20.67 -5.22 11.30
CA TRP A 344 19.31 -5.53 10.88
C TRP A 344 18.34 -4.39 11.23
N LEU A 345 18.46 -3.80 12.42
CA LEU A 345 17.67 -2.63 12.81
C LEU A 345 17.99 -1.43 11.91
N ASP A 346 19.26 -1.15 11.67
CA ASP A 346 19.68 -0.06 10.79
C ASP A 346 19.12 -0.19 9.36
N TYR A 347 19.12 -1.41 8.82
CA TYR A 347 18.52 -1.70 7.52
C TYR A 347 16.98 -1.53 7.52
N ALA A 348 16.29 -2.02 8.57
CA ALA A 348 14.85 -1.84 8.72
C ALA A 348 14.45 -0.36 8.84
N MET A 349 15.22 0.42 9.61
CA MET A 349 15.02 1.87 9.75
C MET A 349 15.30 2.59 8.43
N THR A 350 16.36 2.22 7.71
CA THR A 350 16.64 2.77 6.38
C THR A 350 15.46 2.52 5.44
N ILE A 351 14.93 1.30 5.38
CA ILE A 351 13.74 0.99 4.57
C ILE A 351 12.55 1.88 4.94
N PHE A 352 12.25 2.00 6.24
CA PHE A 352 11.13 2.79 6.75
C PHE A 352 11.23 4.27 6.33
N TYR A 353 12.43 4.87 6.43
CA TYR A 353 12.65 6.29 6.14
C TYR A 353 12.91 6.61 4.66
N THR A 354 13.18 5.61 3.81
CA THR A 354 13.53 5.88 2.39
C THR A 354 12.58 5.31 1.35
N VAL A 355 12.05 4.10 1.53
CA VAL A 355 11.26 3.42 0.48
C VAL A 355 9.86 3.02 0.92
N TYR A 356 9.55 3.07 2.22
CA TYR A 356 8.25 2.65 2.73
C TYR A 356 7.33 3.84 3.07
N PRO A 357 6.05 3.81 2.64
CA PRO A 357 5.40 2.77 1.83
C PRO A 357 5.83 2.76 0.36
N ALA A 358 5.79 1.58 -0.29
CA ALA A 358 6.14 1.42 -1.70
C ALA A 358 4.96 1.55 -2.67
N TRP A 359 3.73 1.29 -2.20
CA TRP A 359 2.51 1.19 -3.03
C TRP A 359 1.58 2.40 -2.96
N GLY A 360 2.04 3.48 -2.34
CA GLY A 360 1.29 4.71 -2.12
C GLY A 360 2.22 5.91 -2.03
N GLY A 361 1.65 7.10 -2.00
CA GLY A 361 2.37 8.36 -1.77
C GLY A 361 1.60 9.26 -0.83
N ASP A 362 2.05 10.49 -0.61
CA ASP A 362 1.61 11.36 0.49
C ASP A 362 0.09 11.60 0.54
N ASP A 363 -0.66 11.36 -0.54
CA ASP A 363 -2.13 11.44 -0.57
C ASP A 363 -2.86 10.32 0.20
N GLY A 364 -2.16 9.29 0.67
CA GLY A 364 -2.73 8.19 1.46
C GLY A 364 -3.30 7.04 0.62
N GLY A 365 -3.26 7.14 -0.72
CA GLY A 365 -3.79 6.12 -1.62
C GLY A 365 -2.96 4.84 -1.65
N TRP A 366 -3.58 3.74 -2.12
CA TRP A 366 -2.92 2.45 -2.21
C TRP A 366 -3.21 1.72 -3.53
N HIS A 367 -2.16 1.53 -4.35
CA HIS A 367 -2.26 0.94 -5.69
C HIS A 367 -2.83 -0.49 -5.71
N GLU A 368 -2.48 -1.32 -4.73
CA GLU A 368 -2.89 -2.73 -4.71
C GLU A 368 -4.37 -2.97 -4.32
N GLY A 369 -5.13 -1.91 -4.05
CA GLY A 369 -6.55 -2.01 -3.67
C GLY A 369 -6.79 -2.18 -2.16
N ALA A 370 -8.05 -2.07 -1.75
CA ALA A 370 -8.45 -1.99 -0.34
C ALA A 370 -8.10 -3.26 0.47
N ALA A 371 -8.17 -4.45 -0.14
CA ALA A 371 -7.83 -5.70 0.55
C ALA A 371 -6.34 -5.75 0.95
N TYR A 372 -5.46 -5.37 0.03
CA TYR A 372 -4.01 -5.37 0.27
C TYR A 372 -3.57 -4.17 1.10
N TRP A 373 -4.24 -3.01 0.95
CA TRP A 373 -4.11 -1.89 1.89
C TRP A 373 -4.38 -2.36 3.32
N ASN A 374 -5.51 -3.04 3.55
CA ASN A 374 -5.88 -3.55 4.87
C ASN A 374 -4.85 -4.54 5.41
N SER A 375 -4.48 -5.52 4.59
CA SER A 375 -3.55 -6.58 4.95
C SER A 375 -2.15 -6.07 5.30
N TYR A 376 -1.61 -5.12 4.54
CA TYR A 376 -0.24 -4.63 4.72
C TYR A 376 -0.19 -3.60 5.84
N THR A 377 -1.12 -2.66 5.83
CA THR A 377 -1.18 -1.60 6.83
C THR A 377 -1.44 -2.18 8.21
N SER A 378 -2.31 -3.20 8.36
CA SER A 378 -2.54 -3.86 9.66
C SER A 378 -1.25 -4.45 10.25
N ARG A 379 -0.41 -5.08 9.42
CA ARG A 379 0.88 -5.63 9.86
C ARG A 379 1.91 -4.53 10.11
N PHE A 380 1.87 -3.46 9.32
CA PHE A 380 2.72 -2.31 9.53
C PHE A 380 2.37 -1.56 10.83
N MET A 381 1.10 -1.57 11.28
CA MET A 381 0.73 -1.00 12.58
C MET A 381 1.47 -1.67 13.74
N TYR A 382 1.92 -2.92 13.60
CA TYR A 382 2.79 -3.55 14.59
C TYR A 382 4.09 -2.75 14.75
N TRP A 383 4.73 -2.44 13.62
CA TRP A 383 5.94 -1.63 13.59
C TRP A 383 5.71 -0.25 14.19
N VAL A 384 4.60 0.41 13.85
CA VAL A 384 4.25 1.74 14.36
C VAL A 384 4.23 1.77 15.89
N TYR A 385 3.54 0.83 16.53
CA TYR A 385 3.48 0.76 17.98
C TYR A 385 4.81 0.33 18.61
N VAL A 386 5.55 -0.56 17.94
CA VAL A 386 6.89 -0.98 18.39
C VAL A 386 7.89 0.17 18.38
N VAL A 387 8.01 0.93 17.29
CA VAL A 387 8.98 2.04 17.22
C VAL A 387 8.57 3.23 18.08
N ARG A 388 7.26 3.44 18.28
CA ARG A 388 6.77 4.45 19.23
C ARG A 388 7.20 4.09 20.64
N ALA A 389 7.00 2.85 21.08
CA ALA A 389 7.41 2.40 22.41
C ALA A 389 8.93 2.34 22.59
N ALA A 390 9.65 1.79 21.62
CA ALA A 390 11.10 1.59 21.70
C ALA A 390 11.87 2.91 21.59
N PHE A 391 11.43 3.83 20.71
CA PHE A 391 12.24 4.99 20.30
C PHE A 391 11.53 6.34 20.44
N GLY A 392 10.25 6.37 20.80
CA GLY A 392 9.45 7.60 20.80
C GLY A 392 9.20 8.17 19.40
N ILE A 393 9.24 7.33 18.36
CA ILE A 393 9.01 7.76 16.98
C ILE A 393 7.50 7.73 16.69
N ASP A 394 6.93 8.87 16.33
CA ASP A 394 5.55 8.95 15.87
C ASP A 394 5.46 8.85 14.34
N VAL A 395 5.01 7.70 13.85
CA VAL A 395 4.88 7.45 12.41
C VAL A 395 3.77 8.29 11.77
N PHE A 396 2.78 8.73 12.55
CA PHE A 396 1.67 9.53 12.06
C PHE A 396 2.04 11.00 11.80
N GLU A 397 3.27 11.44 12.13
CA GLU A 397 3.79 12.75 11.71
C GLU A 397 4.25 12.77 10.24
N ARG A 398 4.29 11.61 9.58
CA ARG A 398 4.68 11.50 8.17
C ARG A 398 3.45 11.71 7.25
N PRO A 399 3.57 12.49 6.15
CA PRO A 399 2.43 12.89 5.32
C PRO A 399 1.52 11.74 4.84
N PHE A 400 2.09 10.60 4.41
CA PHE A 400 1.29 9.45 4.01
C PHE A 400 0.39 8.92 5.13
N TYR A 401 0.92 8.77 6.35
CA TYR A 401 0.18 8.18 7.46
C TYR A 401 -0.81 9.15 8.11
N GLU A 402 -0.65 10.46 7.89
CA GLU A 402 -1.67 11.45 8.22
C GLU A 402 -2.96 11.28 7.40
N ARG A 403 -2.87 10.68 6.20
CA ARG A 403 -4.00 10.54 5.26
C ARG A 403 -4.39 9.10 4.92
N ILE A 404 -3.63 8.11 5.37
CA ILE A 404 -3.82 6.70 5.01
C ILE A 404 -5.23 6.15 5.31
N GLY A 405 -5.90 6.63 6.37
CA GLY A 405 -7.25 6.22 6.73
C GLY A 405 -8.34 6.78 5.80
N ASP A 406 -8.06 7.88 5.10
CA ASP A 406 -8.99 8.48 4.14
C ASP A 406 -9.27 7.53 2.98
N TYR A 407 -8.29 6.70 2.60
CA TYR A 407 -8.47 5.71 1.55
C TYR A 407 -9.67 4.78 1.81
N ALA A 408 -9.80 4.24 3.01
CA ALA A 408 -10.95 3.41 3.39
C ALA A 408 -12.25 4.22 3.43
N LEU A 409 -12.20 5.43 4.01
CA LEU A 409 -13.36 6.32 4.13
C LEU A 409 -14.00 6.63 2.77
N TYR A 410 -13.19 6.90 1.74
CA TYR A 410 -13.66 7.27 0.40
C TYR A 410 -14.00 6.08 -0.49
N ILE A 411 -13.25 4.97 -0.40
CA ILE A 411 -13.43 3.79 -1.27
C ILE A 411 -14.52 2.85 -0.76
N ALA A 412 -14.74 2.81 0.56
CA ALA A 412 -15.76 1.96 1.16
C ALA A 412 -16.39 2.65 2.38
N PRO A 413 -17.17 3.74 2.20
CA PRO A 413 -17.92 4.37 3.29
C PRO A 413 -18.75 3.35 4.11
N PRO A 414 -19.10 3.65 5.39
CA PRO A 414 -19.85 2.72 6.24
C PRO A 414 -21.09 2.15 5.54
N GLY A 415 -21.28 0.83 5.62
CA GLY A 415 -22.35 0.12 4.90
C GLY A 415 -21.93 -0.50 3.56
N SER A 416 -20.78 -0.11 2.99
CA SER A 416 -20.28 -0.64 1.71
C SER A 416 -20.03 -2.14 1.74
N LYS A 417 -20.47 -2.85 0.70
CA LYS A 417 -20.31 -4.31 0.54
C LYS A 417 -19.16 -4.74 -0.38
N THR A 418 -18.33 -3.80 -0.83
CA THR A 418 -17.21 -4.02 -1.77
C THR A 418 -16.14 -2.94 -1.58
N GLY A 419 -14.89 -3.24 -1.95
CA GLY A 419 -13.70 -2.41 -1.73
C GLY A 419 -13.14 -1.74 -2.99
N GLY A 420 -13.93 -1.57 -4.04
CA GLY A 420 -13.53 -0.88 -5.27
C GLY A 420 -12.62 -1.71 -6.18
N PHE A 421 -11.42 -1.20 -6.51
CA PHE A 421 -10.45 -1.85 -7.38
C PHE A 421 -9.45 -2.72 -6.62
N GLY A 422 -8.75 -3.57 -7.38
CA GLY A 422 -7.68 -4.42 -6.91
C GLY A 422 -8.12 -5.85 -6.58
N ASP A 423 -7.15 -6.73 -6.45
CA ASP A 423 -7.38 -8.11 -6.07
C ASP A 423 -8.13 -8.20 -4.73
N LEU A 424 -9.05 -9.17 -4.60
CA LEU A 424 -9.94 -9.35 -3.42
C LEU A 424 -10.87 -8.18 -3.05
N ALA A 425 -11.00 -7.14 -3.89
CA ALA A 425 -11.88 -6.02 -3.58
C ALA A 425 -13.34 -6.45 -3.34
N LEU A 426 -13.82 -7.48 -4.05
CA LEU A 426 -15.20 -7.98 -3.94
C LEU A 426 -15.56 -8.52 -2.54
N SER A 427 -14.60 -9.10 -1.82
CA SER A 427 -14.82 -9.59 -0.45
C SER A 427 -14.48 -8.54 0.62
N THR A 428 -14.04 -7.36 0.21
CA THR A 428 -13.64 -6.30 1.13
C THR A 428 -14.84 -5.40 1.41
N THR A 429 -15.25 -5.32 2.66
CA THR A 429 -16.40 -4.50 3.10
C THR A 429 -15.94 -3.42 4.06
N SER A 430 -16.76 -2.39 4.24
CA SER A 430 -16.51 -1.34 5.25
C SER A 430 -16.23 -1.93 6.64
N ASN A 431 -17.03 -2.93 7.05
CA ASN A 431 -16.85 -3.66 8.32
C ASN A 431 -15.51 -4.43 8.41
N SER A 432 -15.02 -5.00 7.29
CA SER A 432 -13.71 -5.67 7.30
C SER A 432 -12.52 -4.71 7.38
N LEU A 433 -12.72 -3.45 7.00
CA LEU A 433 -11.72 -2.38 7.10
C LEU A 433 -11.77 -1.66 8.46
N ALA A 434 -12.92 -1.65 9.12
CA ALA A 434 -13.16 -0.93 10.37
C ALA A 434 -12.15 -1.23 11.50
N PRO A 435 -11.70 -2.49 11.73
CA PRO A 435 -10.67 -2.76 12.73
C PRO A 435 -9.38 -1.98 12.49
N LEU A 436 -8.90 -1.96 11.24
CA LEU A 436 -7.69 -1.21 10.91
C LEU A 436 -7.93 0.30 11.04
N VAL A 437 -9.06 0.80 10.53
CA VAL A 437 -9.38 2.24 10.61
C VAL A 437 -9.49 2.69 12.08
N ALA A 438 -9.96 1.85 12.99
CA ALA A 438 -9.96 2.14 14.42
C ALA A 438 -8.55 2.29 14.99
N VAL A 439 -7.61 1.42 14.61
CA VAL A 439 -6.19 1.52 15.02
C VAL A 439 -5.56 2.81 14.45
N LEU A 440 -5.82 3.11 13.18
CA LEU A 440 -5.36 4.34 12.54
C LEU A 440 -5.94 5.59 13.24
N ALA A 441 -7.22 5.56 13.61
CA ALA A 441 -7.89 6.66 14.29
C ALA A 441 -7.24 6.97 15.64
N GLN A 442 -6.91 5.94 16.43
CA GLN A 442 -6.21 6.11 17.70
C GLN A 442 -4.79 6.63 17.50
N GLY A 443 -4.05 6.04 16.56
CA GLY A 443 -2.66 6.39 16.29
C GLY A 443 -2.49 7.84 15.84
N ALA A 444 -3.34 8.30 14.92
CA ALA A 444 -3.36 9.67 14.40
C ALA A 444 -4.14 10.65 15.29
N GLY A 445 -5.03 10.16 16.16
CA GLY A 445 -6.02 10.99 16.86
C GLY A 445 -7.03 11.62 15.90
N ASN A 446 -7.45 10.90 14.84
CA ASN A 446 -8.33 11.42 13.80
C ASN A 446 -9.81 11.14 14.13
N PRO A 447 -10.64 12.16 14.38
CA PRO A 447 -12.03 11.98 14.79
C PRO A 447 -12.94 11.45 13.66
N HIS A 448 -12.61 11.69 12.39
CA HIS A 448 -13.38 11.17 11.25
C HIS A 448 -13.18 9.66 11.08
N TRP A 449 -11.94 9.19 11.26
CA TRP A 449 -11.64 7.76 11.23
C TRP A 449 -12.24 7.05 12.44
N LYS A 450 -12.25 7.70 13.62
CA LYS A 450 -12.95 7.18 14.80
C LYS A 450 -14.44 7.03 14.52
N TRP A 451 -15.08 8.04 13.93
CA TRP A 451 -16.48 7.95 13.53
C TRP A 451 -16.72 6.83 12.52
N TYR A 452 -15.84 6.64 11.53
CA TYR A 452 -15.98 5.55 10.56
C TYR A 452 -16.01 4.18 11.25
N ALA A 453 -15.09 3.95 12.19
CA ALA A 453 -15.04 2.70 12.95
C ALA A 453 -16.31 2.51 13.79
N ASP A 454 -16.78 3.55 14.46
CA ASP A 454 -18.01 3.55 15.27
C ASP A 454 -19.26 3.28 14.41
N ALA A 455 -19.35 3.93 13.23
CA ALA A 455 -20.45 3.76 12.29
C ALA A 455 -20.50 2.35 11.69
N CYS A 456 -19.35 1.69 11.57
CA CYS A 456 -19.25 0.27 11.22
C CYS A 456 -19.54 -0.67 12.41
N GLY A 457 -19.78 -0.14 13.61
CA GLY A 457 -20.04 -0.90 14.83
C GLY A 457 -18.81 -1.63 15.38
N HIS A 458 -17.60 -1.17 15.06
CA HIS A 458 -16.38 -1.82 15.53
C HIS A 458 -16.07 -1.46 16.99
N ALA A 459 -15.64 -2.47 17.75
CA ALA A 459 -15.02 -2.32 19.06
C ALA A 459 -13.82 -3.26 19.17
N PHE A 460 -12.78 -2.83 19.88
CA PHE A 460 -11.61 -3.67 20.15
C PHE A 460 -11.98 -4.89 20.99
N GLY A 461 -11.50 -6.06 20.57
CA GLY A 461 -11.76 -7.34 21.22
C GLY A 461 -10.74 -7.70 22.31
N GLY A 462 -10.66 -9.00 22.62
CA GLY A 462 -9.84 -9.56 23.70
C GLY A 462 -8.46 -10.07 23.31
N GLY A 463 -7.96 -9.80 22.09
CA GLY A 463 -6.59 -10.16 21.72
C GLY A 463 -5.56 -9.24 22.40
N TYR A 464 -4.30 -9.68 22.54
CA TYR A 464 -3.25 -8.84 23.15
C TYR A 464 -3.00 -7.56 22.34
N LEU A 465 -3.09 -7.60 21.01
CA LEU A 465 -2.98 -6.40 20.17
C LEU A 465 -4.13 -5.44 20.42
N ASP A 466 -5.37 -5.94 20.44
CA ASP A 466 -6.55 -5.11 20.72
C ASP A 466 -6.47 -4.47 22.11
N PHE A 467 -5.98 -5.22 23.11
CA PHE A 467 -5.71 -4.68 24.45
C PHE A 467 -4.64 -3.57 24.41
N ILE A 468 -3.53 -3.78 23.69
CA ILE A 468 -2.47 -2.77 23.52
C ILE A 468 -3.01 -1.52 22.82
N TYR A 469 -3.82 -1.68 21.77
CA TYR A 469 -4.43 -0.56 21.05
C TYR A 469 -5.38 0.22 21.96
N ALA A 470 -6.29 -0.47 22.66
CA ALA A 470 -7.19 0.13 23.63
C ALA A 470 -6.44 0.82 24.77
N ALA A 471 -5.37 0.23 25.29
CA ALA A 471 -4.55 0.80 26.37
C ALA A 471 -3.79 2.08 25.98
N ASN A 472 -3.62 2.32 24.68
CA ASN A 472 -2.98 3.51 24.14
C ASN A 472 -3.98 4.43 23.41
N ALA A 473 -5.28 4.16 23.52
CA ALA A 473 -6.30 4.95 22.89
C ALA A 473 -6.32 6.37 23.49
N PRO A 474 -6.25 7.43 22.67
CA PRO A 474 -6.51 8.78 23.16
C PRO A 474 -8.00 8.94 23.52
N ASP A 475 -8.31 9.92 24.36
CA ASP A 475 -9.68 10.40 24.53
C ASP A 475 -10.14 11.07 23.23
N LEU A 476 -10.91 10.34 22.42
CA LEU A 476 -11.27 10.71 21.06
C LEU A 476 -12.72 10.36 20.76
N SER A 477 -13.53 11.39 20.49
CA SER A 477 -14.90 11.24 20.01
C SER A 477 -14.95 11.21 18.48
N GLY A 478 -15.86 10.39 17.95
CA GLY A 478 -16.10 10.32 16.51
C GLY A 478 -16.80 11.59 16.00
N LYS A 479 -16.31 12.14 14.88
CA LYS A 479 -16.95 13.23 14.13
C LYS A 479 -17.35 12.75 12.72
N PRO A 480 -18.64 12.81 12.33
CA PRO A 480 -19.05 12.50 10.96
C PRO A 480 -18.31 13.36 9.92
N PRO A 481 -17.96 12.83 8.74
CA PRO A 481 -17.21 13.55 7.69
C PRO A 481 -18.09 14.52 6.88
N SER A 482 -19.11 15.13 7.49
CA SER A 482 -20.05 16.04 6.79
C SER A 482 -19.40 17.35 6.36
N ASP A 483 -18.25 17.70 6.93
CA ASP A 483 -17.44 18.88 6.58
C ASP A 483 -16.30 18.55 5.60
N MET A 484 -16.19 17.29 5.16
CA MET A 484 -15.25 16.88 4.12
C MET A 484 -15.94 16.88 2.75
N PRO A 485 -15.20 17.15 1.65
CA PRO A 485 -15.72 16.87 0.31
C PRO A 485 -16.11 15.39 0.21
N ALA A 486 -17.25 15.08 -0.38
CA ALA A 486 -17.70 13.69 -0.52
C ALA A 486 -16.78 12.86 -1.44
N SER A 487 -15.93 13.51 -2.24
CA SER A 487 -15.11 12.85 -3.25
C SER A 487 -13.65 13.24 -3.11
N ALA A 488 -12.75 12.31 -3.45
CA ALA A 488 -11.31 12.50 -3.35
C ALA A 488 -10.57 11.79 -4.49
N CYS A 489 -9.36 12.29 -4.77
CA CYS A 489 -8.44 11.70 -5.73
C CYS A 489 -7.09 11.43 -5.06
N PHE A 490 -6.67 10.18 -5.15
CA PHE A 490 -5.35 9.69 -4.77
C PHE A 490 -4.50 9.61 -6.04
N HIS A 491 -3.85 10.73 -6.39
CA HIS A 491 -3.02 10.86 -7.59
C HIS A 491 -1.84 9.88 -7.62
N ASP A 492 -1.19 9.63 -6.48
CA ASP A 492 -0.03 8.76 -6.40
C ASP A 492 -0.40 7.31 -6.71
N ALA A 493 -1.54 6.84 -6.19
CA ALA A 493 -2.11 5.53 -6.54
C ALA A 493 -2.86 5.53 -7.89
N GLY A 494 -3.23 6.71 -8.39
CA GLY A 494 -4.08 6.92 -9.56
C GLY A 494 -5.48 6.35 -9.39
N ILE A 495 -6.11 6.62 -8.26
CA ILE A 495 -7.48 6.20 -7.93
C ILE A 495 -8.30 7.43 -7.54
N ALA A 496 -9.51 7.58 -8.07
CA ALA A 496 -10.46 8.58 -7.63
C ALA A 496 -11.78 7.92 -7.18
N ALA A 497 -12.35 8.44 -6.11
CA ALA A 497 -13.64 8.03 -5.56
C ALA A 497 -14.58 9.24 -5.58
N LEU A 498 -15.61 9.16 -6.43
CA LEU A 498 -16.62 10.19 -6.61
C LEU A 498 -17.90 9.70 -5.93
N ASN A 499 -18.25 10.31 -4.79
CA ASN A 499 -19.40 9.91 -3.98
C ASN A 499 -20.43 11.04 -3.87
N THR A 500 -21.69 10.67 -3.68
CA THR A 500 -22.75 11.59 -3.26
C THR A 500 -22.74 11.81 -1.75
N SER A 501 -22.32 10.80 -0.97
CA SER A 501 -22.22 10.89 0.49
C SER A 501 -21.15 9.94 1.04
N LEU A 502 -20.53 10.31 2.17
CA LEU A 502 -19.62 9.44 2.94
C LEU A 502 -20.29 8.87 4.20
N LEU A 503 -21.53 9.25 4.49
CA LEU A 503 -22.19 8.95 5.77
C LEU A 503 -22.71 7.52 5.84
N ASP A 504 -23.30 7.05 4.75
CA ASP A 504 -23.84 5.70 4.64
C ASP A 504 -23.85 5.30 3.17
N ALA A 505 -23.23 4.17 2.86
CA ALA A 505 -23.17 3.65 1.51
C ALA A 505 -24.57 3.31 0.95
N ARG A 506 -25.55 3.00 1.82
CA ARG A 506 -26.94 2.69 1.43
C ARG A 506 -27.67 3.88 0.81
N ASP A 507 -27.23 5.10 1.11
CA ASP A 507 -27.74 6.34 0.54
C ASP A 507 -26.74 6.95 -0.48
N ASN A 508 -25.65 6.24 -0.78
CA ASN A 508 -24.57 6.71 -1.64
C ASN A 508 -24.66 6.15 -3.07
N ILE A 509 -24.27 6.98 -4.02
CA ILE A 509 -23.86 6.57 -5.37
C ILE A 509 -22.36 6.85 -5.46
N ALA A 510 -21.57 5.79 -5.66
CA ALA A 510 -20.12 5.85 -5.76
C ALA A 510 -19.65 5.46 -7.16
N LEU A 511 -18.93 6.36 -7.81
CA LEU A 511 -18.18 6.08 -9.03
C LEU A 511 -16.68 6.02 -8.68
N HIS A 512 -16.05 4.86 -8.85
CA HIS A 512 -14.61 4.73 -8.72
C HIS A 512 -13.94 4.77 -10.08
N PHE A 513 -12.80 5.44 -10.18
CA PHE A 513 -12.01 5.55 -11.42
C PHE A 513 -10.54 5.21 -11.15
N LYS A 514 -9.90 4.45 -12.03
CA LYS A 514 -8.48 4.10 -11.93
C LYS A 514 -7.71 4.52 -13.18
N SER A 515 -6.61 5.26 -13.01
CA SER A 515 -5.58 5.46 -14.02
C SER A 515 -4.24 5.71 -13.32
N SER A 516 -3.42 4.67 -13.21
CA SER A 516 -2.33 4.56 -12.22
C SER A 516 -0.92 4.69 -12.81
N PRO A 517 -0.03 5.50 -12.19
CA PRO A 517 1.37 5.59 -12.59
C PRO A 517 2.17 4.30 -12.29
N PHE A 518 1.70 3.47 -11.36
CA PHE A 518 2.26 2.13 -11.10
C PHE A 518 1.91 1.12 -12.21
N GLY A 519 1.06 1.54 -13.15
CA GLY A 519 0.53 0.73 -14.22
C GLY A 519 -0.44 -0.34 -13.74
N ARG A 520 -0.20 -1.59 -14.14
CA ARG A 520 -1.06 -2.75 -13.85
C ARG A 520 -0.32 -3.88 -13.15
N GLN A 521 0.78 -3.56 -12.47
CA GLN A 521 1.56 -4.57 -11.76
C GLN A 521 0.90 -5.01 -10.45
N SER A 522 1.26 -6.22 -10.01
CA SER A 522 0.83 -6.80 -8.74
C SER A 522 -0.71 -6.85 -8.62
N HIS A 523 -1.25 -6.67 -7.43
CA HIS A 523 -2.68 -6.76 -7.14
C HIS A 523 -3.52 -5.60 -7.68
N GLY A 524 -2.91 -4.50 -8.14
CA GLY A 524 -3.55 -3.36 -8.79
C GLY A 524 -3.69 -3.51 -10.31
N TYR A 525 -4.04 -4.70 -10.79
CA TYR A 525 -3.97 -5.06 -12.22
C TYR A 525 -5.10 -4.51 -13.10
N ASN A 526 -6.16 -3.94 -12.50
CA ASN A 526 -7.27 -3.37 -13.26
C ASN A 526 -6.77 -2.32 -14.25
N SER A 527 -7.42 -2.28 -15.41
CA SER A 527 -7.05 -1.43 -16.54
C SER A 527 -7.09 0.05 -16.17
N ASN A 528 -6.15 0.83 -16.71
CA ASN A 528 -6.19 2.27 -16.58
C ASN A 528 -7.34 2.85 -17.41
N ASN A 529 -7.89 3.96 -16.95
CA ASN A 529 -9.16 4.56 -17.35
C ASN A 529 -10.40 3.65 -17.15
N ALA A 530 -10.31 2.56 -16.39
CA ALA A 530 -11.49 1.80 -15.98
C ALA A 530 -12.30 2.55 -14.91
N PHE A 531 -13.61 2.26 -14.83
CA PHE A 531 -14.49 2.77 -13.79
C PHE A 531 -15.37 1.66 -13.19
N LEU A 532 -15.89 1.89 -11.99
CA LEU A 532 -16.88 1.05 -11.30
C LEU A 532 -18.02 1.93 -10.80
N LEU A 533 -19.24 1.41 -10.77
CA LEU A 533 -20.41 2.11 -10.22
C LEU A 533 -21.05 1.28 -9.12
N HIS A 534 -21.21 1.87 -7.94
CA HIS A 534 -21.95 1.31 -6.82
C HIS A 534 -23.13 2.21 -6.47
N MET A 535 -24.26 1.61 -6.13
CA MET A 535 -25.48 2.32 -5.73
C MET A 535 -26.09 1.59 -4.53
N GLY A 536 -26.44 2.32 -3.48
CA GLY A 536 -27.03 1.74 -2.27
C GLY A 536 -26.12 0.75 -1.55
N GLY A 537 -24.80 0.95 -1.63
CA GLY A 537 -23.79 0.11 -0.99
C GLY A 537 -23.49 -1.20 -1.72
N GLU A 538 -24.17 -1.46 -2.84
CA GLU A 538 -23.98 -2.64 -3.69
C GLU A 538 -23.41 -2.28 -5.08
N ARG A 539 -22.91 -3.31 -5.76
CA ARG A 539 -22.28 -3.20 -7.08
C ARG A 539 -23.35 -3.03 -8.16
N VAL A 540 -23.10 -2.16 -9.14
CA VAL A 540 -23.90 -2.06 -10.38
C VAL A 540 -23.01 -2.37 -11.57
N PHE A 541 -22.01 -1.52 -11.83
CA PHE A 541 -20.99 -1.76 -12.84
C PHE A 541 -19.67 -2.19 -12.21
N ILE A 542 -19.11 -3.30 -12.68
CA ILE A 542 -18.06 -4.06 -12.01
C ILE A 542 -16.80 -4.21 -12.88
N SER A 543 -15.70 -4.62 -12.26
CA SER A 543 -14.67 -5.40 -12.96
C SER A 543 -15.10 -6.86 -12.88
N SER A 544 -15.15 -7.54 -14.02
CA SER A 544 -15.71 -8.88 -14.13
C SER A 544 -14.76 -9.97 -13.66
N GLY A 545 -15.34 -11.03 -13.11
CA GLY A 545 -14.63 -12.15 -12.51
C GLY A 545 -14.35 -11.93 -11.02
N THR A 546 -14.14 -13.03 -10.31
CA THR A 546 -13.80 -13.06 -8.88
C THR A 546 -12.60 -14.00 -8.69
N ARG A 547 -11.68 -13.65 -7.77
CA ARG A 547 -10.49 -14.47 -7.52
C ARG A 547 -10.87 -15.85 -6.98
N ASP A 548 -10.81 -16.86 -7.84
CA ASP A 548 -10.96 -18.27 -7.49
C ASP A 548 -9.72 -18.81 -6.75
N LEU A 549 -8.55 -18.53 -7.30
CA LEU A 549 -7.25 -18.88 -6.77
C LEU A 549 -6.21 -17.95 -7.39
N HIS A 550 -5.31 -17.43 -6.55
CA HIS A 550 -4.19 -16.66 -7.05
C HIS A 550 -3.34 -17.49 -8.04
N GLY A 551 -3.19 -16.96 -9.25
CA GLY A 551 -2.41 -17.59 -10.31
C GLY A 551 -3.16 -18.64 -11.15
N SER A 552 -4.46 -18.83 -10.94
CA SER A 552 -5.29 -19.70 -11.79
C SER A 552 -5.39 -19.17 -13.23
N LYS A 553 -5.94 -19.98 -14.15
CA LYS A 553 -6.25 -19.51 -15.50
C LYS A 553 -7.27 -18.38 -15.49
N HIS A 554 -8.36 -18.48 -14.73
CA HIS A 554 -9.35 -17.41 -14.63
C HIS A 554 -8.72 -16.10 -14.10
N HIS A 555 -7.96 -16.18 -13.00
CA HIS A 555 -7.26 -15.01 -12.48
C HIS A 555 -6.29 -14.39 -13.49
N THR A 556 -5.43 -15.22 -14.10
CA THR A 556 -4.35 -14.71 -14.94
C THR A 556 -4.74 -14.46 -16.39
N GLN A 557 -5.83 -15.03 -16.90
CA GLN A 557 -6.24 -14.95 -18.32
C GLN A 557 -7.63 -14.34 -18.53
N TRP A 558 -8.40 -14.10 -17.46
CA TRP A 558 -9.62 -13.28 -17.50
C TRP A 558 -9.43 -11.99 -16.72
N MET A 559 -9.25 -12.07 -15.40
CA MET A 559 -9.29 -10.89 -14.52
C MET A 559 -8.16 -9.89 -14.80
N TRP A 560 -6.99 -10.36 -15.25
CA TRP A 560 -5.87 -9.49 -15.62
C TRP A 560 -6.00 -8.85 -17.00
N GLU A 561 -7.03 -9.18 -17.78
CA GLU A 561 -7.23 -8.67 -19.14
C GLU A 561 -8.15 -7.46 -19.17
N THR A 562 -7.92 -6.56 -20.12
CA THR A 562 -8.73 -5.33 -20.23
C THR A 562 -10.16 -5.59 -20.66
N PHE A 563 -10.43 -6.69 -21.36
CA PHE A 563 -11.81 -7.03 -21.76
C PHE A 563 -12.70 -7.39 -20.57
N ALA A 564 -12.12 -7.59 -19.38
CA ALA A 564 -12.82 -7.87 -18.14
C ALA A 564 -13.14 -6.60 -17.34
N ASP A 565 -12.63 -5.43 -17.73
CA ASP A 565 -12.87 -4.14 -17.09
C ASP A 565 -13.79 -3.24 -17.93
N ASN A 566 -14.42 -2.24 -17.31
CA ASN A 566 -15.19 -1.19 -18.00
C ASN A 566 -14.24 -0.21 -18.72
N ALA A 567 -13.61 -0.69 -19.79
CA ALA A 567 -12.49 -0.08 -20.50
C ALA A 567 -12.68 -0.18 -22.02
N ILE A 568 -11.62 0.10 -22.79
CA ILE A 568 -11.64 0.03 -24.26
C ILE A 568 -10.60 -0.98 -24.77
N LEU A 569 -10.98 -1.72 -25.83
CA LEU A 569 -10.07 -2.54 -26.61
C LEU A 569 -9.76 -1.86 -27.96
N VAL A 570 -8.54 -2.03 -28.45
CA VAL A 570 -8.05 -1.51 -29.74
C VAL A 570 -7.67 -2.69 -30.62
N ASP A 571 -8.32 -2.87 -31.77
CA ASP A 571 -8.20 -4.07 -32.61
C ASP A 571 -8.43 -5.38 -31.82
N GLY A 572 -9.38 -5.36 -30.88
CA GLY A 572 -9.69 -6.48 -29.99
C GLY A 572 -8.64 -6.75 -28.91
N LYS A 573 -7.61 -5.90 -28.77
CA LYS A 573 -6.53 -6.06 -27.78
C LYS A 573 -6.66 -5.08 -26.63
N GLY A 574 -6.32 -5.55 -25.44
CA GLY A 574 -6.28 -4.77 -24.21
C GLY A 574 -4.96 -4.02 -23.99
N GLN A 575 -4.84 -3.43 -22.81
CA GLN A 575 -3.60 -2.86 -22.31
C GLN A 575 -2.55 -3.95 -22.09
N ILE A 576 -1.27 -3.55 -22.03
CA ILE A 576 -0.17 -4.44 -21.65
C ILE A 576 -0.54 -5.12 -20.32
N LYS A 577 -0.59 -6.44 -20.36
CA LYS A 577 -1.15 -7.27 -19.30
C LYS A 577 -0.23 -7.31 -18.08
N HIS A 578 -0.83 -7.12 -16.90
CA HIS A 578 -0.19 -7.32 -15.59
C HIS A 578 1.27 -6.79 -15.53
N SER A 579 1.45 -5.52 -15.89
CA SER A 579 2.78 -4.96 -16.16
C SER A 579 2.94 -3.55 -15.59
N PRO A 580 4.11 -3.21 -15.02
CA PRO A 580 4.45 -1.85 -14.61
C PRO A 580 4.57 -0.88 -15.80
N LYS A 581 4.80 -1.41 -17.01
CA LYS A 581 4.89 -0.62 -18.24
C LYS A 581 3.53 -0.09 -18.70
N ALA A 582 2.45 -0.72 -18.26
CA ALA A 582 1.10 -0.35 -18.63
C ALA A 582 0.64 0.91 -17.86
N GLN A 583 1.33 2.05 -18.05
CA GLN A 583 1.16 3.24 -17.22
C GLN A 583 -0.06 4.07 -17.61
N GLY A 584 -0.80 4.54 -16.61
CA GLY A 584 -1.82 5.58 -16.71
C GLY A 584 -1.53 6.73 -15.75
N ARG A 585 -2.44 7.70 -15.68
CA ARG A 585 -2.43 8.75 -14.65
C ARG A 585 -3.76 9.50 -14.64
N ILE A 586 -4.17 9.98 -13.47
CA ILE A 586 -5.21 10.98 -13.33
C ILE A 586 -4.58 12.36 -13.56
N VAL A 587 -5.03 13.06 -14.59
CA VAL A 587 -4.47 14.35 -15.01
C VAL A 587 -5.30 15.54 -14.53
N ALA A 588 -6.57 15.33 -14.18
CA ALA A 588 -7.39 16.35 -13.55
C ALA A 588 -8.46 15.72 -12.65
N PHE A 589 -8.74 16.41 -11.55
CA PHE A 589 -9.81 16.09 -10.62
C PHE A 589 -10.40 17.39 -10.07
N GLU A 590 -11.72 17.50 -10.09
CA GLU A 590 -12.47 18.62 -9.51
C GLU A 590 -13.68 18.03 -8.78
N THR A 591 -14.01 18.56 -7.59
CA THR A 591 -15.17 18.11 -6.82
C THR A 591 -15.95 19.28 -6.24
N SER A 592 -17.26 19.11 -6.16
CA SER A 592 -18.19 20.02 -5.51
C SER A 592 -19.41 19.24 -4.97
N PRO A 593 -20.32 19.89 -4.23
CA PRO A 593 -21.55 19.24 -3.77
C PRO A 593 -22.44 18.71 -4.90
N THR A 594 -22.39 19.31 -6.10
CA THR A 594 -23.31 18.99 -7.21
C THR A 594 -22.62 18.37 -8.43
N VAL A 595 -21.33 18.63 -8.64
CA VAL A 595 -20.58 18.15 -9.81
C VAL A 595 -19.18 17.68 -9.40
N ASP A 596 -18.80 16.50 -9.87
CA ASP A 596 -17.41 16.06 -9.90
C ASP A 596 -16.92 15.87 -11.33
N ILE A 597 -15.61 16.04 -11.53
CA ILE A 597 -14.91 15.73 -12.78
C ILE A 597 -13.66 14.91 -12.47
N VAL A 598 -13.43 13.85 -13.24
CA VAL A 598 -12.15 13.14 -13.28
C VAL A 598 -11.70 12.94 -14.72
N VAL A 599 -10.40 13.14 -14.97
CA VAL A 599 -9.79 12.93 -16.28
C VAL A 599 -8.56 12.05 -16.16
N GLY A 600 -8.52 10.96 -16.92
CA GLY A 600 -7.38 10.04 -16.96
C GLY A 600 -6.78 9.88 -18.35
N GLU A 601 -5.48 9.59 -18.38
CA GLU A 601 -4.71 9.29 -19.60
C GLU A 601 -4.15 7.87 -19.54
N ALA A 602 -4.43 7.05 -20.55
CA ALA A 602 -4.03 5.64 -20.59
C ALA A 602 -3.37 5.21 -21.92
N GLY A 603 -3.02 6.14 -22.83
CA GLY A 603 -2.38 5.81 -24.11
C GLY A 603 -1.12 4.94 -23.94
N ARG A 604 -0.25 5.30 -22.98
CA ARG A 604 0.97 4.55 -22.64
C ARG A 604 0.72 3.14 -22.08
N SER A 605 -0.53 2.78 -21.79
CA SER A 605 -0.88 1.43 -21.37
C SER A 605 -1.04 0.43 -22.51
N TYR A 606 -1.08 0.90 -23.76
CA TYR A 606 -1.26 0.06 -24.96
C TYR A 606 0.02 0.04 -25.80
N GLU A 607 0.20 -1.03 -26.58
CA GLU A 607 1.28 -1.10 -27.57
C GLU A 607 0.95 -0.30 -28.85
N ASN A 608 -0.32 -0.16 -29.18
CA ASN A 608 -0.81 0.38 -30.46
C ASN A 608 -1.75 1.59 -30.30
N LEU A 609 -1.52 2.44 -29.30
CA LEU A 609 -2.34 3.63 -29.08
C LEU A 609 -1.49 4.82 -28.62
N ASP A 610 -1.62 5.96 -29.30
CA ASP A 610 -0.90 7.19 -28.94
C ASP A 610 -1.62 7.91 -27.79
N ARG A 611 -2.95 7.83 -27.76
CA ARG A 611 -3.78 8.53 -26.77
C ARG A 611 -5.02 7.73 -26.40
N TRP A 612 -5.32 7.73 -25.10
CA TRP A 612 -6.67 7.54 -24.59
C TRP A 612 -6.91 8.47 -23.42
N THR A 613 -7.64 9.56 -23.66
CA THR A 613 -8.17 10.42 -22.61
C THR A 613 -9.59 9.97 -22.28
N ARG A 614 -9.89 9.66 -21.02
CA ARG A 614 -11.26 9.50 -20.53
C ARG A 614 -11.59 10.66 -19.61
N ARG A 615 -12.67 11.37 -19.90
CA ARG A 615 -13.22 12.46 -19.08
C ARG A 615 -14.56 12.00 -18.55
N ILE A 616 -14.74 12.01 -17.23
CA ILE A 616 -16.01 11.70 -16.60
C ILE A 616 -16.50 12.91 -15.83
N VAL A 617 -17.76 13.27 -16.04
CA VAL A 617 -18.50 14.24 -15.21
C VAL A 617 -19.58 13.50 -14.46
N PHE A 618 -19.60 13.62 -13.14
CA PHE A 618 -20.68 13.10 -12.32
C PHE A 618 -21.55 14.27 -11.85
N LEU A 619 -22.76 14.36 -12.40
CA LEU A 619 -23.80 15.32 -12.02
C LEU A 619 -24.63 14.69 -10.90
N LYS A 620 -24.32 15.03 -9.66
CA LYS A 620 -24.85 14.34 -8.48
C LYS A 620 -26.33 14.63 -8.25
N PRO A 621 -27.14 13.64 -7.85
CA PRO A 621 -26.95 12.19 -7.99
C PRO A 621 -27.51 11.62 -9.32
N HIS A 622 -27.75 12.47 -10.32
CA HIS A 622 -28.67 12.20 -11.42
C HIS A 622 -28.05 11.56 -12.66
N ALA A 623 -26.82 11.93 -13.03
CA ALA A 623 -26.25 11.52 -14.31
C ALA A 623 -24.73 11.44 -14.31
N ILE A 624 -24.18 10.56 -15.15
CA ILE A 624 -22.75 10.44 -15.43
C ILE A 624 -22.54 10.63 -16.93
N LEU A 625 -21.61 11.50 -17.29
CA LEU A 625 -21.21 11.76 -18.67
C LEU A 625 -19.78 11.29 -18.88
N ILE A 626 -19.57 10.40 -19.85
CA ILE A 626 -18.25 9.89 -20.21
C ILE A 626 -17.91 10.33 -21.64
N HIS A 627 -16.75 10.98 -21.78
CA HIS A 627 -16.15 11.33 -23.06
C HIS A 627 -14.79 10.64 -23.18
N ASP A 628 -14.70 9.71 -24.12
CA ASP A 628 -13.46 9.04 -24.48
C ASP A 628 -12.90 9.62 -25.77
N MET A 629 -11.61 9.91 -25.78
CA MET A 629 -10.87 10.33 -26.98
C MET A 629 -9.70 9.40 -27.22
N LEU A 630 -9.68 8.76 -28.38
CA LEU A 630 -8.66 7.79 -28.75
C LEU A 630 -7.96 8.20 -30.04
N ASP A 631 -6.64 8.17 -30.03
CA ASP A 631 -5.78 8.37 -31.20
C ASP A 631 -4.86 7.15 -31.37
N ALA A 632 -4.98 6.48 -32.51
CA ALA A 632 -4.15 5.35 -32.90
C ALA A 632 -3.19 5.74 -34.02
N PRO A 633 -1.95 5.20 -34.02
CA PRO A 633 -0.97 5.48 -35.06
C PRO A 633 -1.40 4.94 -36.44
N ASN A 634 -2.29 3.94 -36.48
CA ASN A 634 -2.86 3.39 -37.71
C ASN A 634 -4.39 3.23 -37.54
N PRO A 635 -5.18 3.20 -38.63
CA PRO A 635 -6.62 2.93 -38.53
C PRO A 635 -6.90 1.62 -37.79
N ALA A 636 -7.68 1.70 -36.70
CA ALA A 636 -8.01 0.60 -35.80
C ALA A 636 -9.51 0.54 -35.53
N THR A 637 -10.01 -0.63 -35.09
CA THR A 637 -11.35 -0.74 -34.50
C THR A 637 -11.29 -0.50 -33.00
N PHE A 638 -12.41 -0.07 -32.42
CA PHE A 638 -12.51 0.25 -31.00
C PHE A 638 -13.74 -0.40 -30.39
N GLN A 639 -13.55 -1.08 -29.26
CA GLN A 639 -14.65 -1.76 -28.55
C GLN A 639 -14.76 -1.20 -27.14
N TRP A 640 -15.93 -0.65 -26.80
CA TRP A 640 -16.22 -0.13 -25.47
C TRP A 640 -16.89 -1.21 -24.62
N ARG A 641 -16.36 -1.47 -23.42
CA ARG A 641 -16.75 -2.60 -22.57
C ARG A 641 -17.51 -2.13 -21.33
N LEU A 642 -18.54 -2.89 -20.95
CA LEU A 642 -19.30 -2.66 -19.72
C LEU A 642 -19.72 -3.98 -19.10
N HIS A 643 -19.52 -4.11 -17.79
CA HIS A 643 -19.81 -5.31 -17.03
C HIS A 643 -20.73 -4.98 -15.86
N ALA A 644 -21.71 -5.84 -15.61
CA ALA A 644 -22.69 -5.64 -14.55
C ALA A 644 -23.05 -6.95 -13.83
N ILE A 645 -23.64 -6.82 -12.65
CA ILE A 645 -24.21 -7.95 -11.87
C ILE A 645 -25.66 -8.29 -12.28
N ALA A 646 -26.17 -7.67 -13.33
CA ALA A 646 -27.53 -7.83 -13.85
C ALA A 646 -27.53 -7.82 -15.39
N PRO A 647 -28.51 -8.46 -16.05
CA PRO A 647 -28.61 -8.45 -17.51
C PRO A 647 -28.88 -7.06 -18.04
N PHE A 648 -28.45 -6.83 -19.28
CA PHE A 648 -28.71 -5.59 -19.99
C PHE A 648 -29.96 -5.73 -20.86
N ALA A 649 -30.90 -4.79 -20.77
CA ALA A 649 -31.95 -4.64 -21.79
C ALA A 649 -31.43 -3.68 -22.87
N VAL A 650 -31.22 -4.18 -24.09
CA VAL A 650 -30.59 -3.44 -25.19
C VAL A 650 -31.65 -3.05 -26.22
N GLU A 651 -31.81 -1.75 -26.45
CA GLU A 651 -32.76 -1.19 -27.42
C GLU A 651 -32.07 -0.11 -28.28
N GLY A 652 -31.66 -0.48 -29.49
CA GLY A 652 -30.94 0.42 -30.39
C GLY A 652 -29.56 0.81 -29.85
N GLN A 653 -29.38 2.06 -29.44
CA GLN A 653 -28.16 2.58 -28.80
C GLN A 653 -28.35 2.86 -27.29
N ASN A 654 -29.46 2.37 -26.72
CA ASN A 654 -29.78 2.49 -25.31
C ASN A 654 -29.64 1.14 -24.63
N VAL A 655 -29.09 1.14 -23.42
CA VAL A 655 -28.88 -0.04 -22.61
C VAL A 655 -29.35 0.23 -21.19
N ARG A 656 -30.35 -0.51 -20.72
CA ARG A 656 -30.84 -0.43 -19.35
C ARG A 656 -30.28 -1.56 -18.49
N CYS A 657 -29.76 -1.22 -17.33
CA CYS A 657 -29.31 -2.16 -16.29
C CYS A 657 -30.10 -1.89 -15.01
N GLU A 658 -30.87 -2.87 -14.55
CA GLU A 658 -31.67 -2.77 -13.33
C GLU A 658 -31.14 -3.75 -12.28
N THR A 659 -30.83 -3.22 -11.09
CA THR A 659 -30.41 -4.01 -9.93
C THR A 659 -31.40 -3.81 -8.79
N LYS A 660 -31.16 -4.47 -7.66
CA LYS A 660 -31.99 -4.28 -6.45
C LYS A 660 -31.84 -2.89 -5.82
N THR A 661 -30.75 -2.19 -6.11
CA THR A 661 -30.40 -0.92 -5.46
C THR A 661 -30.55 0.29 -6.37
N GLY A 662 -30.86 0.09 -7.65
CA GLY A 662 -31.14 1.17 -8.57
C GLY A 662 -31.14 0.76 -10.02
N THR A 663 -31.39 1.74 -10.88
CA THR A 663 -31.44 1.57 -12.33
C THR A 663 -30.47 2.53 -13.01
N VAL A 664 -29.84 2.06 -14.08
CA VAL A 664 -28.96 2.86 -14.92
C VAL A 664 -29.33 2.69 -16.38
N ASP A 665 -29.69 3.79 -17.04
CA ASP A 665 -29.88 3.85 -18.49
C ASP A 665 -28.63 4.44 -19.14
N VAL A 666 -27.97 3.64 -19.98
CA VAL A 666 -26.74 4.01 -20.71
C VAL A 666 -27.11 4.32 -22.16
N GLN A 667 -26.85 5.54 -22.60
CA GLN A 667 -27.09 6.00 -23.97
C GLN A 667 -25.76 6.27 -24.67
N PHE A 668 -25.51 5.57 -25.77
CA PHE A 668 -24.36 5.85 -26.65
C PHE A 668 -24.74 6.94 -27.64
N LEU A 669 -24.35 8.17 -27.34
CA LEU A 669 -24.64 9.34 -28.17
C LEU A 669 -23.70 9.39 -29.39
N GLN A 670 -22.45 8.95 -29.21
CA GLN A 670 -21.47 8.82 -30.28
C GLN A 670 -20.55 7.62 -30.05
N PRO A 671 -20.12 6.93 -31.13
CA PRO A 671 -20.64 7.07 -32.51
C PRO A 671 -22.08 6.52 -32.63
N ALA A 672 -22.82 6.94 -33.65
CA ALA A 672 -24.27 6.67 -33.76
C ALA A 672 -24.66 5.23 -34.17
N ALA A 673 -23.69 4.38 -34.56
CA ALA A 673 -23.95 3.07 -35.14
C ALA A 673 -23.06 1.99 -34.52
N LEU A 674 -23.14 1.81 -33.21
CA LEU A 674 -22.43 0.73 -32.50
C LEU A 674 -23.21 -0.58 -32.61
N THR A 675 -22.49 -1.67 -32.83
CA THR A 675 -23.04 -3.02 -32.65
C THR A 675 -22.96 -3.37 -31.18
N LEU A 676 -24.11 -3.50 -30.52
CA LEU A 676 -24.22 -3.85 -29.11
C LEU A 676 -24.45 -5.35 -28.94
N THR A 677 -23.55 -6.04 -28.25
CA THR A 677 -23.69 -7.46 -27.91
C THR A 677 -23.50 -7.66 -26.42
N GLN A 678 -24.12 -8.69 -25.84
CA GLN A 678 -23.87 -9.09 -24.47
C GLN A 678 -23.73 -10.60 -24.33
N SER A 679 -23.03 -11.03 -23.28
CA SER A 679 -22.90 -12.43 -22.87
C SER A 679 -22.90 -12.53 -21.35
N ASP A 680 -23.35 -13.65 -20.80
CA ASP A 680 -23.19 -14.02 -19.39
C ASP A 680 -22.11 -15.12 -19.19
N GLN A 681 -21.34 -15.41 -20.24
CA GLN A 681 -20.34 -16.46 -20.26
C GLN A 681 -18.93 -15.90 -20.09
N PHE A 682 -18.11 -16.64 -19.33
CA PHE A 682 -16.66 -16.46 -19.25
C PHE A 682 -15.96 -17.35 -20.28
N ASP A 683 -15.24 -16.76 -21.22
CA ASP A 683 -14.40 -17.51 -22.18
C ASP A 683 -13.31 -18.32 -21.45
N ILE A 684 -12.83 -17.81 -20.31
CA ILE A 684 -11.95 -18.51 -19.39
C ILE A 684 -12.73 -18.73 -18.08
N PRO A 685 -13.45 -19.85 -17.93
CA PRO A 685 -14.29 -20.08 -16.76
C PRO A 685 -13.46 -20.22 -15.48
N PRO A 686 -14.04 -19.86 -14.32
CA PRO A 686 -13.43 -20.10 -13.02
C PRO A 686 -13.24 -21.59 -12.75
N GLY A 687 -12.33 -21.92 -11.82
CA GLY A 687 -12.15 -23.30 -11.37
C GLY A 687 -13.44 -23.93 -10.85
N ASP A 688 -13.76 -25.13 -11.31
CA ASP A 688 -14.96 -25.91 -10.91
C ASP A 688 -15.01 -26.24 -9.40
N TRP A 689 -13.85 -26.21 -8.74
CA TRP A 689 -13.72 -26.38 -7.29
C TRP A 689 -14.22 -25.18 -6.47
N VAL A 690 -14.45 -24.01 -7.09
CA VAL A 690 -14.97 -22.82 -6.41
C VAL A 690 -16.47 -22.65 -6.68
N LYS A 691 -17.26 -22.88 -5.62
CA LYS A 691 -18.71 -22.70 -5.65
C LYS A 691 -19.08 -21.27 -5.26
N MET A 692 -19.10 -20.37 -6.24
CA MET A 692 -19.56 -18.98 -6.09
C MET A 692 -20.69 -18.68 -7.08
N ASN A 693 -21.40 -17.57 -6.86
CA ASN A 693 -22.31 -17.04 -7.87
C ASN A 693 -21.51 -16.28 -8.92
N TRP A 694 -21.40 -16.87 -10.11
CA TRP A 694 -20.65 -16.34 -11.25
C TRP A 694 -21.54 -15.57 -12.24
N LYS A 695 -22.79 -15.27 -11.89
CA LYS A 695 -23.69 -14.54 -12.80
C LYS A 695 -23.27 -13.08 -12.91
N GLU A 696 -22.65 -12.77 -14.04
CA GLU A 696 -22.23 -11.45 -14.46
C GLU A 696 -22.57 -11.30 -15.95
N TRP A 697 -22.76 -10.07 -16.41
CA TRP A 697 -23.07 -9.76 -17.80
C TRP A 697 -22.00 -8.86 -18.38
N HIS A 698 -21.69 -9.08 -19.66
CA HIS A 698 -20.57 -8.47 -20.35
C HIS A 698 -21.06 -7.88 -21.67
N LEU A 699 -21.28 -6.57 -21.70
CA LEU A 699 -21.67 -5.82 -22.88
C LEU A 699 -20.42 -5.37 -23.66
N THR A 700 -20.50 -5.49 -24.98
CA THR A 700 -19.57 -4.87 -25.94
C THR A 700 -20.33 -3.91 -26.82
N ALA A 701 -19.88 -2.67 -26.89
CA ALA A 701 -20.28 -1.72 -27.91
C ALA A 701 -19.16 -1.59 -28.95
N ASP A 702 -19.35 -2.21 -30.11
CA ASP A 702 -18.34 -2.33 -31.15
C ASP A 702 -18.48 -1.24 -32.22
N ALA A 703 -17.45 -0.40 -32.36
CA ALA A 703 -17.26 0.50 -33.48
C ALA A 703 -16.44 -0.20 -34.57
N THR A 704 -17.15 -0.81 -35.52
CA THR A 704 -16.57 -1.72 -36.53
C THR A 704 -15.76 -1.01 -37.62
N ASP A 705 -15.93 0.31 -37.78
CA ASP A 705 -15.18 1.10 -38.74
C ASP A 705 -13.75 1.37 -38.26
N ARG A 706 -12.79 1.20 -39.17
CA ARG A 706 -11.36 1.41 -38.90
C ARG A 706 -11.00 2.88 -39.09
N VAL A 707 -10.64 3.56 -37.99
CA VAL A 707 -10.26 4.97 -38.00
C VAL A 707 -9.04 5.22 -37.13
N ARG A 708 -8.31 6.30 -37.39
CA ARG A 708 -7.20 6.72 -36.52
C ARG A 708 -7.68 7.42 -35.26
N HIS A 709 -8.79 8.15 -35.34
CA HIS A 709 -9.32 8.96 -34.26
C HIS A 709 -10.76 8.56 -33.98
N ARG A 710 -11.06 8.26 -32.72
CA ARG A 710 -12.40 7.91 -32.26
C ARG A 710 -12.75 8.71 -31.03
N GLU A 711 -13.98 9.21 -31.00
CA GLU A 711 -14.60 9.70 -29.77
C GLU A 711 -15.79 8.81 -29.41
N PHE A 712 -15.95 8.51 -28.12
CA PHE A 712 -17.20 8.00 -27.57
C PHE A 712 -17.80 9.06 -26.65
N LEU A 713 -19.09 9.29 -26.79
CA LEU A 713 -19.86 10.14 -25.88
C LEU A 713 -21.00 9.30 -25.30
N VAL A 714 -20.93 9.02 -24.00
CA VAL A 714 -21.86 8.12 -23.31
C VAL A 714 -22.51 8.88 -22.15
N LEU A 715 -23.84 8.88 -22.12
CA LEU A 715 -24.63 9.42 -21.02
C LEU A 715 -25.21 8.26 -20.22
N MET A 716 -25.07 8.31 -18.90
CA MET A 716 -25.72 7.39 -17.97
C MET A 716 -26.70 8.17 -17.10
N THR A 717 -27.97 7.82 -17.15
CA THR A 717 -29.00 8.37 -16.26
C THR A 717 -29.22 7.42 -15.10
N LEU A 718 -29.28 7.95 -13.88
CA LEU A 718 -29.34 7.15 -12.65
C LEU A 718 -30.74 7.25 -12.01
N ASN A 719 -31.27 6.12 -11.54
CA ASN A 719 -32.55 6.00 -10.84
C ASN A 719 -33.71 6.71 -11.55
N ASP A 720 -33.80 6.53 -12.87
CA ASP A 720 -34.84 7.11 -13.72
C ASP A 720 -34.97 8.64 -13.56
N ALA A 721 -33.88 9.32 -13.19
CA ALA A 721 -33.88 10.78 -13.07
C ALA A 721 -34.31 11.41 -14.41
N PRO A 722 -35.18 12.43 -14.40
CA PRO A 722 -35.64 13.06 -15.64
C PRO A 722 -34.51 13.90 -16.24
N VAL A 723 -33.70 13.24 -17.08
CA VAL A 723 -32.55 13.83 -17.78
C VAL A 723 -32.83 13.82 -19.28
N THR A 724 -32.74 14.98 -19.90
CA THR A 724 -32.79 15.10 -21.37
C THR A 724 -31.47 15.62 -21.90
N ALA A 725 -31.08 15.15 -23.07
CA ALA A 725 -29.79 15.43 -23.67
C ALA A 725 -29.92 15.87 -25.12
N SER A 726 -29.19 16.92 -25.49
CA SER A 726 -29.03 17.36 -26.87
C SER A 726 -27.54 17.40 -27.21
N ALA A 727 -27.08 16.38 -27.95
CA ALA A 727 -25.71 16.31 -28.42
C ALA A 727 -25.61 16.94 -29.82
N LYS A 728 -24.66 17.86 -30.01
CA LYS A 728 -24.24 18.32 -31.33
C LYS A 728 -22.90 17.68 -31.68
N PRO A 729 -22.90 16.61 -32.50
CA PRO A 729 -21.65 16.02 -32.98
C PRO A 729 -20.85 17.02 -33.80
N GLY A 730 -19.53 17.09 -33.58
CA GLY A 730 -18.66 18.03 -34.26
C GLY A 730 -17.28 18.15 -33.64
N LYS A 731 -16.48 19.10 -34.14
CA LYS A 731 -15.19 19.51 -33.57
C LYS A 731 -15.25 21.02 -33.28
N PRO A 732 -15.80 21.44 -32.13
CA PRO A 732 -16.01 20.64 -30.91
C PRO A 732 -17.36 19.93 -30.85
N ALA A 733 -17.42 18.83 -30.07
CA ALA A 733 -18.68 18.22 -29.69
C ALA A 733 -19.24 18.99 -28.49
N THR A 734 -20.52 19.33 -28.53
CA THR A 734 -21.19 19.99 -27.40
C THR A 734 -22.36 19.16 -26.91
N LEU A 735 -22.59 19.17 -25.60
CA LEU A 735 -23.72 18.50 -24.99
C LEU A 735 -24.44 19.46 -24.06
N ASP A 736 -25.73 19.66 -24.32
CA ASP A 736 -26.66 20.33 -23.43
C ASP A 736 -27.47 19.26 -22.69
N LEU A 737 -27.52 19.34 -21.36
CA LEU A 737 -28.26 18.42 -20.49
C LEU A 737 -29.21 19.22 -19.59
N SER A 738 -30.49 18.85 -19.58
CA SER A 738 -31.42 19.28 -18.53
C SER A 738 -31.51 18.18 -17.49
N THR A 739 -31.22 18.50 -16.24
CA THR A 739 -31.31 17.59 -15.10
C THR A 739 -32.21 18.18 -14.01
N PRO A 740 -32.65 17.41 -12.99
CA PRO A 740 -33.31 18.00 -11.83
C PRO A 740 -32.46 19.06 -11.10
N GLY A 741 -31.13 18.98 -11.21
CA GLY A 741 -30.19 19.96 -10.68
C GLY A 741 -30.02 21.22 -11.55
N GLY A 742 -30.68 21.28 -12.71
CA GLY A 742 -30.65 22.39 -13.67
C GLY A 742 -29.92 22.07 -14.97
N GLU A 743 -29.75 23.11 -15.79
CA GLU A 743 -29.15 23.04 -17.13
C GLU A 743 -27.62 22.96 -17.06
N VAL A 744 -27.05 21.98 -17.77
CA VAL A 744 -25.60 21.75 -17.86
C VAL A 744 -25.17 21.83 -19.32
N HIS A 745 -24.13 22.63 -19.57
CA HIS A 745 -23.48 22.73 -20.88
C HIS A 745 -22.05 22.18 -20.79
N ALA A 746 -21.74 21.21 -21.64
CA ALA A 746 -20.40 20.64 -21.78
C ALA A 746 -19.84 20.91 -23.19
N ASP A 747 -18.66 21.54 -23.27
CA ASP A 747 -17.89 21.76 -24.50
C ASP A 747 -16.67 20.84 -24.50
N PHE A 748 -16.65 19.89 -25.43
CA PHE A 748 -15.59 18.92 -25.62
C PHE A 748 -14.71 19.30 -26.81
N ARG A 749 -13.49 19.76 -26.51
CA ARG A 749 -12.44 20.01 -27.50
C ARG A 749 -11.30 19.03 -27.34
N ALA A 750 -10.46 18.99 -28.36
CA ALA A 750 -9.32 18.09 -28.38
C ALA A 750 -8.30 18.38 -27.26
N ASP A 751 -8.10 19.66 -26.97
CA ASP A 751 -7.14 20.24 -26.05
C ASP A 751 -7.76 20.80 -24.77
N ARG A 752 -9.09 20.97 -24.75
CA ARG A 752 -9.81 21.61 -23.65
C ARG A 752 -11.17 20.97 -23.43
N PHE A 753 -11.60 20.95 -22.18
CA PHE A 753 -12.91 20.48 -21.77
C PHE A 753 -13.53 21.50 -20.81
N THR A 754 -14.76 21.94 -21.06
CA THR A 754 -15.47 22.88 -20.17
C THR A 754 -16.81 22.32 -19.75
N VAL A 755 -17.11 22.41 -18.46
CA VAL A 755 -18.42 22.13 -17.88
C VAL A 755 -18.95 23.39 -17.23
N ASN A 756 -20.17 23.76 -17.59
CA ASN A 756 -20.94 24.83 -16.97
C ASN A 756 -22.24 24.25 -16.45
N ALA A 757 -22.45 24.30 -15.14
CA ALA A 757 -23.62 23.85 -14.43
C ALA A 757 -24.00 24.88 -13.35
N PRO A 758 -25.20 24.83 -12.75
CA PRO A 758 -25.59 25.78 -11.71
C PRO A 758 -24.60 25.77 -10.55
N GLY A 759 -24.00 26.94 -10.29
CA GLY A 759 -22.99 27.11 -9.23
C GLY A 759 -21.62 26.46 -9.52
N PHE A 760 -21.41 25.90 -10.71
CA PHE A 760 -20.17 25.21 -11.05
C PHE A 760 -19.72 25.54 -12.49
N ARG A 761 -18.51 26.08 -12.64
CA ARG A 761 -17.89 26.28 -13.94
C ARG A 761 -16.42 25.91 -13.88
N LYS A 762 -16.01 24.93 -14.68
CA LYS A 762 -14.61 24.51 -14.78
C LYS A 762 -14.21 24.29 -16.22
N THR A 763 -12.99 24.70 -16.52
CA THR A 763 -12.33 24.49 -17.79
C THR A 763 -11.00 23.79 -17.52
N ILE A 764 -10.86 22.58 -18.04
CA ILE A 764 -9.66 21.75 -17.92
C ILE A 764 -8.93 21.79 -19.26
N ASN A 765 -7.72 22.36 -19.27
CA ASN A 765 -6.86 22.33 -20.46
C ASN A 765 -5.84 21.20 -20.33
N ARG A 766 -5.47 20.62 -21.48
CA ARG A 766 -4.47 19.56 -21.61
C ARG A 766 -3.13 19.90 -20.95
N ASP A 767 -2.67 21.15 -21.10
CA ASP A 767 -1.33 21.57 -20.64
C ASP A 767 -1.32 22.09 -19.19
N SER A 768 -2.48 22.43 -18.62
CA SER A 768 -2.61 22.85 -17.21
C SER A 768 -2.71 21.67 -16.24
N ALA A 769 -2.83 20.45 -16.76
CA ALA A 769 -3.05 19.20 -16.03
C ALA A 769 -1.82 18.69 -15.23
N VAL A 770 -0.84 19.57 -14.96
CA VAL A 770 0.39 19.29 -14.19
C VAL A 770 0.51 20.17 -12.93
N LYS A 771 -0.46 21.07 -12.66
CA LYS A 771 -0.55 21.73 -11.35
C LYS A 771 -1.46 20.93 -10.42
N ILE A 772 -0.90 19.90 -9.79
CA ILE A 772 -1.51 19.16 -8.69
C ILE A 772 -1.65 20.15 -7.52
N GLY A 773 -2.81 20.78 -7.40
CA GLY A 773 -3.18 21.54 -6.22
C GLY A 773 -3.68 20.55 -5.18
N PHE A 774 -2.85 20.26 -4.17
CA PHE A 774 -3.36 19.61 -2.96
C PHE A 774 -4.42 20.53 -2.35
N TYR A 775 -5.67 20.09 -2.28
CA TYR A 775 -6.56 20.65 -1.27
C TYR A 775 -6.01 20.20 0.07
N VAL A 776 -5.26 21.09 0.72
CA VAL A 776 -4.84 20.91 2.10
C VAL A 776 -6.12 21.00 2.94
N LEU A 777 -6.69 19.84 3.27
CA LEU A 777 -7.56 19.72 4.42
C LEU A 777 -6.68 20.08 5.62
N SER A 778 -6.85 21.28 6.16
CA SER A 778 -6.13 21.70 7.36
C SER A 778 -6.59 20.84 8.54
N SER A 779 -5.88 19.75 8.81
CA SER A 779 -5.90 19.17 10.15
C SER A 779 -5.27 20.21 11.08
N GLY A 780 -6.03 20.62 12.11
CA GLY A 780 -5.52 21.55 13.11
C GLY A 780 -4.25 20.98 13.74
N ARG A 781 -3.10 21.62 13.48
CA ARG A 781 -1.81 21.22 14.07
C ARG A 781 -1.94 21.22 15.59
N ARG A 782 -1.52 20.12 16.21
CA ARG A 782 -1.32 20.06 17.66
C ARG A 782 -0.25 21.08 18.06
N GLY A 783 -0.59 21.99 18.95
CA GLY A 783 0.41 22.72 19.72
C GLY A 783 1.15 21.76 20.66
N PRO A 784 2.43 21.99 20.98
CA PRO A 784 3.16 21.13 21.90
C PRO A 784 2.53 21.24 23.29
N CYS A 785 1.97 20.14 23.80
CA CYS A 785 1.49 20.06 25.16
C CYS A 785 2.69 20.15 26.10
N GLY A 786 2.73 21.22 26.91
CA GLY A 786 3.87 21.59 27.73
C GLY A 786 4.22 20.55 28.79
N ARG A 787 5.53 20.27 28.92
CA ARG A 787 6.10 19.67 30.13
C ARG A 787 6.07 20.73 31.23
N ASN A 788 5.31 20.49 32.29
CA ASN A 788 5.36 21.26 33.53
C ASN A 788 6.74 21.08 34.17
N GLY A 789 7.63 22.04 33.96
CA GLY A 789 8.80 22.29 34.79
C GLY A 789 8.43 23.32 35.85
N GLN A 790 8.48 22.91 37.12
CA GLN A 790 8.44 23.82 38.25
C GLN A 790 9.63 24.79 38.15
N GLU A 791 9.37 26.10 38.13
CA GLU A 791 10.38 27.09 38.45
C GLU A 791 9.88 28.11 39.46
N ASN A 792 10.82 28.42 40.35
CA ASN A 792 10.67 29.15 41.60
C ASN A 792 10.21 30.60 41.43
N GLN A 793 9.50 31.02 42.46
CA GLN A 793 9.20 32.41 42.80
C GLN A 793 10.46 33.27 42.91
N SER A 794 10.45 34.46 42.32
CA SER A 794 10.88 35.71 42.97
C SER A 794 10.43 36.93 42.14
N PRO A 795 9.94 38.03 42.77
CA PRO A 795 9.39 39.19 42.07
C PRO A 795 10.38 40.38 42.03
N PHE A 796 9.92 41.46 41.38
CA PHE A 796 10.47 42.83 41.29
C PHE A 796 11.36 43.15 40.09
N GLY A 797 10.91 44.14 39.30
CA GLY A 797 11.68 44.83 38.26
C GLY A 797 10.83 45.19 37.05
#